data_AF-E6VKG3-F1
#
_entry.id   AF-E6VKG3-F1
#
_cell.length_a   1.000
_cell.length_b   1.000
_cell.length_c   1.000
_cell.angle_alpha   90.00
_cell.angle_beta   90.00
_cell.angle_gamma   90.00
#
_symmetry.space_group_name_H-M   'P 1'
#
loop_
_entity.id
_entity.type
_entity.pdbx_description
1 polymer ?
#
loop_
_entity_poly.entity_id
_entity_poly.type
_entity_poly.pdbx_seq_one_letter_code
_entity_poly.pdbx_strand_id
1 'polypeptide(L)'
;MSTPEPTLPHPGSAALPQGGALPHPASLEQASAAAVGAPDVASIARLANAFFSALPTGAVPEPGAALGSAPLFAAEPLHNAIPGTPALSPSYKPNHNPGAASPIPTVGAARPSAPIFALDPNLAPEPTTAVGSLPQELKVPLAAPPVAPPPPSAPAVQPVFPRDTDLAALPGRLDESRSFVPRSVLPSAGSFGANAAATAAPLYFLADNPALAHATPASAAPPRVDTFDLTGLAPQHRPDVHVLDLSGARPFDANVFKRDFPILRETVNGRPLVWLDNGATTQKPQCVIDRLVQFYTHENSNIHRAAHTLAARSTDAYEAARDKVRGFINAPSVKDIVFVRGATEAINLVAQAWGRRNVGEGDEIVVSHLEHHANIVPWQQLAAEKGARLRVAPVDDHGQILLDEYEKLLGPKTKIVAFTQVSNALGTVTPVAEMTALAHRHGAKVLVDGAQGVCHMPVDVQALDVDFYAFSGHKMFAPTGIGVLYGKADVLEAMPPWQGGGNMIADVTFEKTIFQGPPDRFEAGTGNIADAVGLGAAIDYLTRIGMANIAAHEHELLAYGTEHLLTVPGLKLIGTAREKAGILSFVLDGCRSEDVGKALDREGIAVRAGHHCAQPILRRFGLESTVRPSLALYNTHDDIDALVDALRRLQSGRGVRGN
;
A
#
# COMPACT_ATOMS: atom_id res chain seq x y z
N MET A 1 29.14 30.00 -47.90
CA MET A 1 30.54 29.81 -47.48
C MET A 1 30.87 30.96 -46.54
N SER A 2 31.47 30.83 -45.39
CA SER A 2 31.74 29.76 -44.42
C SER A 2 32.42 30.52 -43.26
N THR A 3 32.22 30.07 -42.02
CA THR A 3 32.71 30.75 -40.81
C THR A 3 34.25 30.78 -40.71
N PRO A 4 34.76 31.62 -39.79
CA PRO A 4 35.69 31.07 -38.80
C PRO A 4 35.28 31.36 -37.34
N GLU A 5 35.64 30.41 -36.48
CA GLU A 5 35.80 30.48 -35.01
C GLU A 5 37.10 31.26 -34.64
N PRO A 6 37.59 31.37 -33.38
CA PRO A 6 37.12 30.84 -32.09
C PRO A 6 37.23 31.82 -30.87
N THR A 7 37.12 31.27 -29.65
CA THR A 7 37.80 31.62 -28.36
C THR A 7 37.01 32.25 -27.18
N LEU A 8 37.21 31.62 -26.02
CA LEU A 8 36.81 31.96 -24.62
C LEU A 8 37.78 33.00 -24.00
N PRO A 9 37.41 33.77 -22.95
CA PRO A 9 37.59 33.28 -21.56
C PRO A 9 36.59 33.77 -20.46
N HIS A 10 36.68 33.10 -19.30
CA HIS A 10 36.21 33.44 -17.93
C HIS A 10 36.89 34.71 -17.34
N PRO A 11 36.69 35.10 -16.04
CA PRO A 11 35.52 35.05 -15.12
C PRO A 11 35.28 36.39 -14.34
N GLY A 12 34.30 36.44 -13.40
CA GLY A 12 34.54 37.05 -12.07
C GLY A 12 33.62 38.16 -11.52
N SER A 13 33.04 37.87 -10.35
CA SER A 13 32.97 38.71 -9.12
C SER A 13 32.16 40.02 -9.02
N ALA A 14 31.73 40.28 -7.77
CA ALA A 14 31.24 41.55 -7.17
C ALA A 14 29.87 42.11 -7.63
N ALA A 15 29.08 42.77 -6.77
CA ALA A 15 28.99 42.82 -5.30
C ALA A 15 27.62 43.41 -4.88
N LEU A 16 27.18 43.20 -3.63
CA LEU A 16 26.02 43.86 -3.04
C LEU A 16 26.24 45.38 -2.88
N PRO A 17 25.17 46.18 -2.85
CA PRO A 17 24.93 46.93 -1.61
C PRO A 17 23.48 46.96 -1.11
N GLN A 18 23.40 46.75 0.21
CA GLN A 18 22.48 47.26 1.23
C GLN A 18 21.31 48.20 0.85
N GLY A 19 20.17 47.95 1.51
CA GLY A 19 19.40 48.99 2.20
C GLY A 19 18.10 49.47 1.56
N GLY A 20 16.96 49.16 2.19
CA GLY A 20 15.65 49.71 1.81
C GLY A 20 14.50 49.04 2.59
N ALA A 21 13.61 49.85 3.17
CA ALA A 21 12.51 49.36 4.01
C ALA A 21 11.29 48.87 3.20
N LEU A 22 10.41 48.12 3.89
CA LEU A 22 9.14 47.58 3.40
C LEU A 22 8.17 48.66 2.88
N PRO A 23 7.31 48.29 1.91
CA PRO A 23 5.91 48.69 1.94
C PRO A 23 4.94 47.50 1.90
N HIS A 24 3.74 47.70 2.47
CA HIS A 24 2.63 46.73 2.43
C HIS A 24 2.08 46.53 1.00
N PRO A 25 1.53 45.34 0.68
CA PRO A 25 0.97 45.08 -0.64
C PRO A 25 -0.46 45.62 -0.79
N ALA A 26 -0.65 46.50 -1.76
CA ALA A 26 -1.92 46.73 -2.43
C ALA A 26 -1.71 46.58 -3.94
N SER A 27 -2.74 46.12 -4.66
CA SER A 27 -2.76 45.90 -6.13
C SER A 27 -1.63 45.02 -6.70
N LEU A 28 -1.91 43.71 -6.78
CA LEU A 28 -1.39 42.85 -7.84
C LEU A 28 -2.57 42.35 -8.68
N GLU A 29 -3.08 43.23 -9.54
CA GLU A 29 -3.86 42.83 -10.70
C GLU A 29 -2.96 42.98 -11.94
N GLN A 30 -3.08 42.03 -12.87
CA GLN A 30 -2.45 42.02 -14.20
C GLN A 30 -0.91 41.84 -14.26
N ALA A 31 -0.46 40.58 -14.34
CA ALA A 31 0.29 40.11 -15.52
C ALA A 31 0.50 38.58 -15.51
N SER A 32 -0.24 37.84 -16.34
CA SER A 32 0.34 36.77 -17.19
C SER A 32 -0.66 36.36 -18.28
N ALA A 33 -0.15 35.89 -19.41
CA ALA A 33 -0.90 35.75 -20.66
C ALA A 33 -1.89 34.57 -20.68
N ALA A 34 -2.98 34.75 -21.41
CA ALA A 34 -3.95 33.69 -21.70
C ALA A 34 -3.35 32.63 -22.66
N ALA A 35 -3.50 31.36 -22.30
CA ALA A 35 -3.30 30.25 -23.23
C ALA A 35 -4.61 29.99 -23.99
N VAL A 36 -4.53 29.87 -25.32
CA VAL A 36 -5.67 29.61 -26.20
C VAL A 36 -6.26 28.22 -25.90
N GLY A 37 -7.56 28.16 -25.60
CA GLY A 37 -8.31 26.91 -25.42
C GLY A 37 -8.88 26.67 -24.01
N ALA A 38 -8.55 27.50 -23.02
CA ALA A 38 -9.18 27.42 -21.70
C ALA A 38 -10.62 27.99 -21.74
N PRO A 39 -11.62 27.31 -21.13
CA PRO A 39 -12.97 27.85 -21.02
C PRO A 39 -13.02 29.12 -20.15
N ASP A 40 -13.86 30.08 -20.56
CA ASP A 40 -14.03 31.36 -19.87
C ASP A 40 -14.46 31.18 -18.40
N VAL A 41 -13.66 31.75 -17.50
CA VAL A 41 -13.87 31.68 -16.05
C VAL A 41 -15.21 32.31 -15.64
N ALA A 42 -15.68 33.36 -16.33
CA ALA A 42 -16.99 33.96 -16.06
C ALA A 42 -18.18 33.09 -16.51
N SER A 43 -17.94 32.13 -17.41
CA SER A 43 -18.93 31.14 -17.83
C SER A 43 -18.95 29.93 -16.88
N ILE A 44 -17.79 29.49 -16.39
CA ILE A 44 -17.69 28.47 -15.32
C ILE A 44 -18.37 28.98 -14.04
N ALA A 45 -18.09 30.21 -13.62
CA ALA A 45 -18.68 30.81 -12.44
C ALA A 45 -20.22 30.93 -12.53
N ARG A 46 -20.76 31.26 -13.72
CA ARG A 46 -22.22 31.27 -13.95
C ARG A 46 -22.84 29.88 -13.84
N LEU A 47 -22.21 28.85 -14.41
CA LEU A 47 -22.71 27.47 -14.33
C LEU A 47 -22.68 26.94 -12.89
N ALA A 48 -21.61 27.22 -12.14
CA ALA A 48 -21.52 26.86 -10.72
C ALA A 48 -22.62 27.54 -9.88
N ASN A 49 -22.85 28.84 -10.08
CA ASN A 49 -23.89 29.58 -9.35
C ASN A 49 -25.32 29.14 -9.74
N ALA A 50 -25.54 28.72 -10.98
CA ALA A 50 -26.81 28.14 -11.42
C ALA A 50 -27.07 26.76 -10.77
N PHE A 51 -26.02 25.96 -10.56
CA PHE A 51 -26.12 24.65 -9.91
C PHE A 51 -26.49 24.77 -8.42
N PHE A 52 -25.88 25.70 -7.68
CA PHE A 52 -26.16 25.90 -6.25
C PHE A 52 -27.45 26.67 -5.94
N SER A 53 -28.06 27.34 -6.92
CA SER A 53 -29.35 28.03 -6.74
C SER A 53 -30.57 27.16 -7.06
N ALA A 54 -30.38 25.94 -7.57
CA ALA A 54 -31.45 25.01 -7.96
C ALA A 54 -31.84 23.96 -6.89
N LEU A 55 -31.23 23.99 -5.70
CA LEU A 55 -31.54 23.05 -4.61
C LEU A 55 -32.66 23.60 -3.68
N PRO A 56 -33.76 22.88 -3.45
CA PRO A 56 -34.83 23.35 -2.57
C PRO A 56 -34.39 23.40 -1.10
N THR A 57 -34.53 24.56 -0.47
CA THR A 57 -34.30 24.71 0.97
C THR A 57 -35.45 24.11 1.78
N GLY A 58 -35.19 22.96 2.41
CA GLY A 58 -35.75 22.47 3.68
C GLY A 58 -37.27 22.53 3.93
N ALA A 59 -37.89 21.35 3.98
CA ALA A 59 -39.03 21.08 4.88
C ALA A 59 -39.00 19.62 5.35
N VAL A 60 -39.20 19.38 6.64
CA VAL A 60 -39.27 18.04 7.26
C VAL A 60 -40.73 17.56 7.27
N PRO A 61 -41.05 16.33 6.81
CA PRO A 61 -42.37 15.74 7.02
C PRO A 61 -42.44 14.96 8.34
N GLU A 62 -43.46 15.25 9.14
CA GLU A 62 -43.88 14.45 10.30
C GLU A 62 -44.29 13.01 9.91
N PRO A 63 -44.12 12.01 10.80
CA PRO A 63 -44.42 10.61 10.49
C PRO A 63 -45.94 10.32 10.56
N GLY A 64 -46.64 10.46 9.44
CA GLY A 64 -47.99 9.90 9.28
C GLY A 64 -48.96 10.71 8.43
N ALA A 65 -48.77 10.73 7.11
CA ALA A 65 -49.81 11.19 6.18
C ALA A 65 -49.76 10.38 4.87
N ALA A 66 -50.89 9.75 4.51
CA ALA A 66 -51.03 9.03 3.25
C ALA A 66 -51.72 9.91 2.19
N LEU A 67 -51.00 10.19 1.10
CA LEU A 67 -51.49 10.73 -0.17
C LEU A 67 -50.65 10.06 -1.27
N GLY A 68 -51.12 9.79 -2.48
CA GLY A 68 -52.34 10.22 -3.16
C GLY A 68 -51.98 10.39 -4.64
N SER A 69 -52.59 9.62 -5.54
CA SER A 69 -52.13 9.46 -6.93
C SER A 69 -52.33 10.70 -7.81
N ALA A 70 -51.26 11.16 -8.48
CA ALA A 70 -51.28 12.17 -9.56
C ALA A 70 -50.03 11.99 -10.49
N PRO A 71 -49.98 12.60 -11.69
CA PRO A 71 -49.97 11.80 -12.92
C PRO A 71 -48.66 11.77 -13.73
N LEU A 72 -48.63 10.87 -14.72
CA LEU A 72 -47.59 10.75 -15.75
C LEU A 72 -47.41 12.03 -16.57
N PHE A 73 -46.16 12.52 -16.66
CA PHE A 73 -45.75 13.47 -17.69
C PHE A 73 -44.98 12.75 -18.80
N ALA A 74 -45.38 12.97 -20.05
CA ALA A 74 -44.65 12.52 -21.23
C ALA A 74 -43.45 13.43 -21.50
N ALA A 75 -42.30 12.85 -21.87
CA ALA A 75 -41.11 13.58 -22.26
C ALA A 75 -40.95 13.58 -23.79
N GLU A 76 -40.88 14.76 -24.40
CA GLU A 76 -40.44 14.92 -25.79
C GLU A 76 -38.91 14.84 -25.89
N PRO A 77 -38.34 14.23 -26.95
CA PRO A 77 -36.90 14.09 -27.11
C PRO A 77 -36.26 15.31 -27.81
N LEU A 78 -35.55 16.14 -27.04
CA LEU A 78 -34.67 17.19 -27.57
C LEU A 78 -33.53 16.60 -28.42
N HIS A 79 -33.60 16.82 -29.73
CA HIS A 79 -32.55 16.47 -30.69
C HIS A 79 -31.51 17.59 -30.80
N ASN A 80 -30.28 17.35 -30.35
CA ASN A 80 -29.11 18.15 -30.75
C ASN A 80 -28.41 17.47 -31.94
N ALA A 81 -28.69 17.92 -33.16
CA ALA A 81 -28.07 17.42 -34.37
C ALA A 81 -26.82 18.23 -34.75
N ILE A 82 -25.74 17.53 -35.13
CA ILE A 82 -24.54 18.14 -35.72
C ILE A 82 -24.83 18.42 -37.21
N PRO A 83 -24.57 19.63 -37.73
CA PRO A 83 -24.77 19.92 -39.15
C PRO A 83 -23.87 19.06 -40.06
N GLY A 84 -24.45 18.31 -40.99
CA GLY A 84 -23.72 17.64 -42.09
C GLY A 84 -23.89 16.12 -42.21
N THR A 85 -24.59 15.44 -41.29
CA THR A 85 -24.86 13.99 -41.40
C THR A 85 -26.24 13.69 -41.99
N PRO A 86 -26.37 12.79 -43.00
CA PRO A 86 -27.68 12.34 -43.49
C PRO A 86 -28.35 11.41 -42.47
N ALA A 87 -29.66 11.57 -42.30
CA ALA A 87 -30.44 10.78 -41.34
C ALA A 87 -30.69 9.34 -41.84
N LEU A 88 -30.27 8.34 -41.07
CA LEU A 88 -30.67 6.95 -41.25
C LEU A 88 -31.99 6.69 -40.53
N SER A 89 -33.08 6.47 -41.28
CA SER A 89 -34.39 6.11 -40.73
C SER A 89 -34.51 4.60 -40.52
N PRO A 90 -34.70 4.09 -39.29
CA PRO A 90 -35.00 2.68 -39.08
C PRO A 90 -36.44 2.36 -39.51
N SER A 91 -36.60 1.50 -40.51
CA SER A 91 -37.92 1.00 -40.93
C SER A 91 -38.45 -0.06 -39.96
N TYR A 92 -39.32 0.32 -39.02
CA TYR A 92 -40.09 -0.62 -38.20
C TYR A 92 -41.48 -0.87 -38.80
N LYS A 93 -41.79 -2.12 -39.16
CA LYS A 93 -43.14 -2.56 -39.53
C LYS A 93 -43.74 -3.38 -38.38
N PRO A 94 -44.86 -2.96 -37.77
CA PRO A 94 -45.60 -3.80 -36.82
C PRO A 94 -46.22 -4.99 -37.56
N ASN A 95 -46.06 -6.20 -37.03
CA ASN A 95 -46.69 -7.39 -37.60
C ASN A 95 -48.02 -7.66 -36.85
N HIS A 96 -49.15 -7.52 -37.53
CA HIS A 96 -50.47 -7.84 -36.96
C HIS A 96 -50.69 -9.34 -36.93
N ASN A 97 -50.93 -9.92 -35.74
CA ASN A 97 -51.60 -11.22 -35.66
C ASN A 97 -52.34 -11.39 -34.31
N PRO A 98 -53.69 -11.45 -34.29
CA PRO A 98 -54.46 -11.70 -33.07
C PRO A 98 -54.89 -13.17 -32.95
N GLY A 99 -54.56 -13.84 -31.84
CA GLY A 99 -55.25 -15.08 -31.46
C GLY A 99 -54.46 -16.12 -30.65
N ALA A 100 -55.18 -16.74 -29.70
CA ALA A 100 -54.93 -18.04 -29.06
C ALA A 100 -53.75 -18.22 -28.06
N ALA A 101 -54.12 -18.09 -26.77
CA ALA A 101 -53.93 -19.06 -25.67
C ALA A 101 -52.57 -19.81 -25.46
N SER A 102 -52.09 -19.75 -24.21
CA SER A 102 -51.07 -20.66 -23.65
C SER A 102 -51.57 -22.12 -23.56
N PRO A 103 -50.66 -23.11 -23.49
CA PRO A 103 -50.21 -23.59 -22.16
C PRO A 103 -48.72 -23.96 -22.05
N ILE A 104 -48.27 -24.17 -20.81
CA ILE A 104 -46.92 -24.64 -20.42
C ILE A 104 -46.82 -26.18 -20.63
N PRO A 105 -45.68 -26.71 -21.12
CA PRO A 105 -44.90 -27.64 -20.28
C PRO A 105 -43.35 -27.58 -20.45
N THR A 106 -42.68 -27.43 -19.30
CA THR A 106 -41.63 -28.32 -18.74
C THR A 106 -40.47 -28.88 -19.62
N VAL A 107 -39.24 -28.42 -19.29
CA VAL A 107 -37.93 -29.13 -19.30
C VAL A 107 -37.46 -29.87 -20.56
N GLY A 108 -36.34 -29.40 -21.15
CA GLY A 108 -35.51 -30.18 -22.08
C GLY A 108 -34.26 -29.41 -22.52
N ALA A 109 -33.07 -30.00 -22.38
CA ALA A 109 -31.79 -29.35 -22.70
C ALA A 109 -31.46 -29.40 -24.21
N ALA A 110 -30.94 -28.30 -24.78
CA ALA A 110 -30.31 -28.27 -26.09
C ALA A 110 -29.20 -27.20 -26.19
N ARG A 111 -28.22 -27.46 -27.06
CA ARG A 111 -26.97 -26.69 -27.24
C ARG A 111 -27.16 -25.46 -28.16
N PRO A 112 -26.25 -24.46 -28.12
CA PRO A 112 -26.32 -23.29 -28.99
C PRO A 112 -26.08 -23.64 -30.48
N SER A 113 -26.90 -23.06 -31.35
CA SER A 113 -26.81 -23.20 -32.81
C SER A 113 -25.96 -22.09 -33.44
N ALA A 114 -25.12 -22.45 -34.42
CA ALA A 114 -24.39 -21.48 -35.25
C ALA A 114 -25.28 -20.88 -36.36
N PRO A 115 -25.03 -19.63 -36.81
CA PRO A 115 -25.80 -19.00 -37.88
C PRO A 115 -25.39 -19.52 -39.27
N ILE A 116 -26.39 -19.71 -40.13
CA ILE A 116 -26.24 -20.08 -41.54
C ILE A 116 -26.32 -18.82 -42.40
N PHE A 117 -25.41 -18.66 -43.36
CA PHE A 117 -25.63 -17.82 -44.54
C PHE A 117 -25.54 -18.68 -45.79
N ALA A 118 -26.61 -18.70 -46.57
CA ALA A 118 -26.65 -19.28 -47.91
C ALA A 118 -26.60 -18.15 -48.95
N LEU A 119 -25.93 -18.40 -50.08
CA LEU A 119 -25.94 -17.54 -51.25
C LEU A 119 -26.31 -18.37 -52.48
N ASP A 120 -27.09 -17.74 -53.36
CA ASP A 120 -27.86 -18.36 -54.44
C ASP A 120 -26.98 -18.61 -55.69
N PRO A 121 -27.04 -19.78 -56.36
CA PRO A 121 -26.24 -20.05 -57.54
C PRO A 121 -27.03 -19.83 -58.84
N ASN A 122 -26.62 -18.87 -59.68
CA ASN A 122 -26.66 -18.95 -61.15
C ASN A 122 -26.27 -17.63 -61.84
N LEU A 123 -25.06 -17.55 -62.42
CA LEU A 123 -24.82 -16.85 -63.67
C LEU A 123 -23.50 -17.31 -64.29
N ALA A 124 -23.51 -17.62 -65.59
CA ALA A 124 -22.42 -18.26 -66.35
C ALA A 124 -21.84 -17.30 -67.43
N PRO A 125 -20.65 -17.57 -68.00
CA PRO A 125 -19.75 -16.56 -68.60
C PRO A 125 -19.69 -16.57 -70.14
N GLU A 126 -18.86 -15.69 -70.73
CA GLU A 126 -18.19 -15.74 -72.07
C GLU A 126 -17.06 -14.64 -72.13
N PRO A 127 -16.08 -14.60 -73.08
CA PRO A 127 -14.65 -14.65 -72.65
C PRO A 127 -13.57 -13.84 -73.44
N THR A 128 -12.32 -13.86 -72.94
CA THR A 128 -10.99 -13.60 -73.60
C THR A 128 -10.67 -12.18 -74.17
N THR A 129 -9.44 -11.65 -74.20
CA THR A 129 -8.05 -12.17 -74.37
C THR A 129 -7.01 -11.39 -73.49
N ALA A 130 -6.08 -12.04 -72.75
CA ALA A 130 -4.68 -12.41 -73.11
C ALA A 130 -3.67 -11.21 -73.20
N VAL A 131 -2.40 -11.18 -72.71
CA VAL A 131 -1.39 -12.16 -72.18
C VAL A 131 -0.42 -11.46 -71.17
N GLY A 132 0.20 -12.17 -70.20
CA GLY A 132 1.40 -11.73 -69.43
C GLY A 132 1.84 -12.76 -68.35
N SER A 133 3.13 -13.07 -68.20
CA SER A 133 3.64 -14.34 -67.61
C SER A 133 4.07 -14.34 -66.11
N LEU A 134 3.95 -15.52 -65.47
CA LEU A 134 4.28 -15.88 -64.07
C LEU A 134 5.72 -16.41 -63.84
N PRO A 135 6.12 -16.60 -62.56
CA PRO A 135 6.63 -17.91 -62.12
C PRO A 135 5.89 -18.53 -60.90
N GLN A 136 6.12 -19.84 -60.71
CA GLN A 136 5.30 -20.86 -60.02
C GLN A 136 5.14 -20.80 -58.48
N GLU A 137 4.02 -21.38 -57.99
CA GLU A 137 3.79 -21.87 -56.62
C GLU A 137 4.37 -23.28 -56.38
N LEU A 138 4.57 -23.65 -55.09
CA LEU A 138 4.61 -25.06 -54.65
C LEU A 138 3.71 -25.27 -53.42
N LYS A 139 2.87 -26.31 -53.44
CA LYS A 139 1.90 -26.65 -52.36
C LYS A 139 2.47 -27.68 -51.38
N VAL A 140 2.04 -27.60 -50.11
CA VAL A 140 2.28 -28.64 -49.08
C VAL A 140 0.96 -28.94 -48.35
N PRO A 141 0.55 -30.22 -48.19
CA PRO A 141 -0.67 -30.60 -47.48
C PRO A 141 -0.46 -30.77 -45.96
N LEU A 142 -1.54 -30.58 -45.19
CA LEU A 142 -1.54 -30.66 -43.72
C LEU A 142 -2.20 -31.94 -43.21
N ALA A 143 -1.41 -32.86 -42.63
CA ALA A 143 -1.89 -33.96 -41.78
C ALA A 143 -0.74 -34.47 -40.90
N ALA A 144 -0.99 -34.73 -39.61
CA ALA A 144 0.01 -35.23 -38.66
C ALA A 144 -0.56 -36.34 -37.75
N PRO A 145 0.19 -37.44 -37.50
CA PRO A 145 -0.19 -38.51 -36.57
C PRO A 145 0.28 -38.22 -35.12
N PRO A 146 -0.18 -39.00 -34.10
CA PRO A 146 0.16 -38.76 -32.70
C PRO A 146 1.57 -39.27 -32.32
N VAL A 147 2.18 -38.65 -31.31
CA VAL A 147 3.52 -38.99 -30.79
C VAL A 147 3.46 -39.27 -29.27
N ALA A 148 4.24 -40.25 -28.83
CA ALA A 148 4.31 -40.79 -27.46
C ALA A 148 5.17 -39.96 -26.49
N PRO A 149 5.06 -40.14 -25.16
CA PRO A 149 5.80 -39.34 -24.17
C PRO A 149 7.28 -39.76 -24.00
N PRO A 150 8.16 -38.85 -23.53
CA PRO A 150 9.59 -39.12 -23.33
C PRO A 150 9.91 -39.82 -21.98
N PRO A 151 11.09 -40.46 -21.84
CA PRO A 151 11.53 -41.15 -20.62
C PRO A 151 12.11 -40.20 -19.54
N PRO A 152 12.28 -40.66 -18.28
CA PRO A 152 12.74 -39.84 -17.17
C PRO A 152 14.26 -39.59 -17.16
N SER A 153 14.66 -38.38 -16.80
CA SER A 153 16.06 -37.92 -16.75
C SER A 153 16.73 -38.17 -15.39
N ALA A 154 17.95 -38.69 -15.42
CA ALA A 154 18.85 -38.83 -14.25
C ALA A 154 19.59 -37.50 -13.93
N PRO A 155 20.30 -37.36 -12.79
CA PRO A 155 20.61 -36.06 -12.20
C PRO A 155 21.73 -35.29 -12.90
N ALA A 156 21.64 -33.95 -12.84
CA ALA A 156 22.59 -33.04 -13.46
C ALA A 156 23.94 -32.99 -12.71
N VAL A 157 25.03 -33.06 -13.48
CA VAL A 157 26.41 -32.87 -13.01
C VAL A 157 26.65 -31.39 -12.70
N GLN A 158 27.27 -31.09 -11.55
CA GLN A 158 27.62 -29.71 -11.20
C GLN A 158 28.82 -29.18 -12.02
N PRO A 159 28.82 -27.90 -12.44
CA PRO A 159 29.99 -27.28 -13.06
C PRO A 159 31.06 -26.97 -12.01
N VAL A 160 32.26 -27.50 -12.20
CA VAL A 160 33.45 -27.12 -11.42
C VAL A 160 34.05 -25.85 -12.02
N PHE A 161 34.14 -24.78 -11.23
CA PHE A 161 34.86 -23.56 -11.59
C PHE A 161 36.18 -23.43 -10.80
N PRO A 162 37.19 -22.71 -11.33
CA PRO A 162 38.53 -22.68 -10.75
C PRO A 162 38.57 -22.08 -9.34
N ARG A 163 39.43 -22.64 -8.48
CA ARG A 163 39.83 -22.01 -7.21
C ARG A 163 41.02 -21.09 -7.43
N ASP A 164 41.15 -20.14 -6.50
CA ASP A 164 42.35 -19.38 -6.16
C ASP A 164 42.93 -18.45 -7.25
N THR A 165 42.57 -17.17 -7.16
CA THR A 165 43.36 -16.05 -7.71
C THR A 165 43.74 -15.07 -6.59
N ASP A 166 44.80 -15.46 -5.89
CA ASP A 166 45.91 -14.60 -5.44
C ASP A 166 45.57 -13.18 -4.94
N LEU A 167 45.34 -13.06 -3.63
CA LEU A 167 45.24 -11.78 -2.93
C LEU A 167 46.58 -11.28 -2.34
N ALA A 168 47.73 -11.75 -2.85
CA ALA A 168 49.06 -11.38 -2.33
C ALA A 168 49.70 -10.14 -3.01
N ALA A 169 48.95 -9.41 -3.84
CA ALA A 169 49.48 -8.41 -4.76
C ALA A 169 48.96 -6.97 -4.57
N LEU A 170 48.73 -6.51 -3.32
CA LEU A 170 48.62 -5.07 -3.01
C LEU A 170 49.41 -4.68 -1.74
N PRO A 171 50.08 -3.51 -1.70
CA PRO A 171 51.13 -3.25 -0.71
C PRO A 171 50.58 -2.65 0.59
N GLY A 172 51.03 -3.17 1.73
CA GLY A 172 50.75 -2.59 3.05
C GLY A 172 51.76 -1.52 3.47
N ARG A 173 51.28 -0.54 4.26
CA ARG A 173 51.95 0.38 5.23
C ARG A 173 50.99 1.55 5.50
N LEU A 174 50.83 2.11 6.70
CA LEU A 174 51.65 2.07 7.92
C LEU A 174 50.78 2.04 9.20
N ASP A 175 51.44 1.76 10.32
CA ASP A 175 50.86 1.47 11.64
C ASP A 175 51.11 2.62 12.65
N GLU A 176 50.49 2.51 13.83
CA GLU A 176 50.77 3.19 15.12
C GLU A 176 50.84 4.73 15.23
N SER A 177 50.04 5.29 16.16
CA SER A 177 50.59 6.06 17.29
C SER A 177 49.61 6.10 18.48
N ARG A 178 50.15 6.24 19.71
CA ARG A 178 49.47 5.93 20.98
C ARG A 178 49.15 7.17 21.82
N SER A 179 48.07 7.07 22.60
CA SER A 179 47.90 7.52 24.01
C SER A 179 48.25 8.98 24.44
N PHE A 180 47.31 9.68 25.08
CA PHE A 180 47.23 9.85 26.56
C PHE A 180 46.02 10.70 27.02
N VAL A 181 45.62 10.56 28.29
CA VAL A 181 44.49 11.27 28.96
C VAL A 181 44.98 12.53 29.71
N PRO A 182 44.10 13.47 30.14
CA PRO A 182 43.75 13.47 31.57
C PRO A 182 42.28 13.85 31.93
N ARG A 183 41.88 13.51 33.17
CA ARG A 183 40.57 13.78 33.80
C ARG A 183 40.47 15.17 34.45
N SER A 184 39.25 15.72 34.51
CA SER A 184 38.73 16.61 35.58
C SER A 184 37.22 16.30 35.76
N VAL A 185 36.73 15.81 36.91
CA VAL A 185 36.34 16.48 38.18
C VAL A 185 35.15 17.47 38.08
N LEU A 186 33.93 16.91 38.22
CA LEU A 186 32.71 17.31 38.98
C LEU A 186 32.46 18.80 39.35
N PRO A 187 31.18 19.28 39.31
CA PRO A 187 30.31 19.14 40.50
C PRO A 187 28.77 18.95 40.30
N SER A 188 28.16 18.37 41.34
CA SER A 188 26.78 18.45 41.91
C SER A 188 25.55 18.89 41.09
N ALA A 189 24.47 18.13 41.29
CA ALA A 189 23.09 18.44 40.86
C ALA A 189 22.50 19.69 41.54
N GLY A 190 21.58 20.36 40.83
CA GLY A 190 20.69 21.41 41.36
C GLY A 190 19.25 21.15 40.93
N SER A 191 18.31 21.18 41.89
CA SER A 191 16.89 20.86 41.66
C SER A 191 16.05 22.13 41.50
N PHE A 192 15.37 22.23 40.35
CA PHE A 192 14.23 23.12 40.05
C PHE A 192 13.44 22.44 38.91
N GLY A 193 12.11 22.44 38.83
CA GLY A 193 11.07 22.94 39.72
C GLY A 193 9.73 22.83 38.94
N ALA A 194 8.76 22.09 39.46
CA ALA A 194 7.55 21.76 38.68
C ALA A 194 6.51 22.90 38.68
N ASN A 195 5.97 23.25 37.51
CA ASN A 195 4.53 23.43 37.22
C ASN A 195 4.26 24.26 35.96
N ALA A 196 3.49 23.69 35.02
CA ALA A 196 2.50 24.40 34.19
C ALA A 196 1.60 23.38 33.48
N ALA A 197 0.39 23.14 34.01
CA ALA A 197 -0.58 22.25 33.36
C ALA A 197 -1.29 22.99 32.21
N ALA A 198 -1.11 22.53 30.98
CA ALA A 198 -1.87 23.02 29.83
C ALA A 198 -3.13 22.17 29.61
N THR A 199 -4.30 22.77 29.82
CA THR A 199 -5.61 22.13 29.55
C THR A 199 -5.88 22.06 28.05
N ALA A 200 -5.89 20.86 27.47
CA ALA A 200 -6.31 20.64 26.09
C ALA A 200 -7.85 20.61 25.98
N ALA A 201 -8.41 21.45 25.10
CA ALA A 201 -9.83 21.40 24.75
C ALA A 201 -10.11 20.30 23.71
N PRO A 202 -11.30 19.65 23.73
CA PRO A 202 -11.65 18.63 22.76
C PRO A 202 -11.91 19.21 21.35
N LEU A 203 -11.67 18.39 20.33
CA LEU A 203 -11.77 18.76 18.92
C LEU A 203 -13.23 18.88 18.46
N TYR A 204 -13.53 19.94 17.70
CA TYR A 204 -14.90 20.36 17.36
C TYR A 204 -15.74 19.33 16.58
N PHE A 205 -15.13 18.35 15.90
CA PHE A 205 -15.85 17.34 15.12
C PHE A 205 -16.42 16.18 15.96
N LEU A 206 -16.17 16.15 17.27
CA LEU A 206 -16.70 15.14 18.20
C LEU A 206 -17.93 15.61 19.00
N ALA A 207 -18.36 16.87 18.85
CA ALA A 207 -19.43 17.45 19.66
C ALA A 207 -20.84 16.95 19.28
N ASP A 208 -21.08 16.68 18.00
CA ASP A 208 -22.43 16.56 17.43
C ASP A 208 -22.87 15.13 17.09
N ASN A 209 -22.32 14.10 17.74
CA ASN A 209 -22.75 12.71 17.54
C ASN A 209 -23.76 12.25 18.62
N PRO A 210 -25.07 12.19 18.33
CA PRO A 210 -26.08 11.77 19.31
C PRO A 210 -25.93 10.31 19.77
N ALA A 211 -25.23 9.45 19.03
CA ALA A 211 -24.96 8.08 19.45
C ALA A 211 -23.99 7.98 20.65
N LEU A 212 -23.26 9.06 20.98
CA LEU A 212 -22.37 9.13 22.14
C LEU A 212 -22.97 9.89 23.33
N ALA A 213 -24.15 10.51 23.18
CA ALA A 213 -24.77 11.39 24.19
C ALA A 213 -25.39 10.65 25.39
N HIS A 214 -25.54 9.32 25.34
CA HIS A 214 -26.22 8.53 26.37
C HIS A 214 -25.28 7.79 27.34
N ALA A 215 -23.97 8.05 27.31
CA ALA A 215 -23.04 7.58 28.33
C ALA A 215 -23.15 8.46 29.61
N THR A 216 -24.04 8.08 30.54
CA THR A 216 -24.14 8.74 31.84
C THR A 216 -22.86 8.53 32.66
N PRO A 217 -22.22 9.60 33.20
CA PRO A 217 -20.98 9.48 33.95
C PRO A 217 -21.26 9.02 35.39
N ALA A 218 -21.22 7.71 35.61
CA ALA A 218 -21.26 7.12 36.95
C ALA A 218 -20.07 6.17 37.17
N SER A 219 -19.36 6.42 38.27
CA SER A 219 -18.21 5.67 38.83
C SER A 219 -16.80 6.09 38.37
N ALA A 220 -16.04 6.54 39.37
CA ALA A 220 -14.57 6.66 39.46
C ALA A 220 -13.80 7.19 38.22
N ALA A 221 -13.29 8.42 38.35
CA ALA A 221 -12.14 8.83 37.55
C ALA A 221 -10.98 7.83 37.78
N PRO A 222 -10.29 7.37 36.72
CA PRO A 222 -9.10 6.55 36.89
C PRO A 222 -8.05 7.37 37.68
N PRO A 223 -7.21 6.71 38.50
CA PRO A 223 -6.12 7.43 39.17
C PRO A 223 -5.29 8.15 38.11
N ARG A 224 -4.95 9.41 38.37
CA ARG A 224 -3.93 10.10 37.57
C ARG A 224 -2.68 9.23 37.66
N VAL A 225 -2.23 8.73 36.52
CA VAL A 225 -0.92 8.10 36.42
C VAL A 225 0.08 9.22 36.70
N ASP A 226 0.73 9.14 37.85
CA ASP A 226 1.83 10.04 38.20
C ASP A 226 2.87 10.01 37.07
N THR A 227 3.50 11.15 36.82
CA THR A 227 4.43 11.35 35.70
C THR A 227 5.42 10.19 35.59
N PHE A 228 5.27 9.39 34.53
CA PHE A 228 6.03 8.15 34.37
C PHE A 228 7.53 8.47 34.31
N ASP A 229 8.29 7.89 35.24
CA ASP A 229 9.71 8.20 35.37
C ASP A 229 10.50 7.57 34.22
N LEU A 230 10.87 8.41 33.24
CA LEU A 230 11.66 7.99 32.09
C LEU A 230 13.07 7.50 32.47
N THR A 231 13.53 7.70 33.71
CA THR A 231 14.80 7.15 34.23
C THR A 231 14.69 5.65 34.61
N GLY A 232 13.47 5.13 34.78
CA GLY A 232 13.22 3.70 35.01
C GLY A 232 13.37 2.84 33.75
N LEU A 233 13.36 3.44 32.56
CA LEU A 233 13.71 2.76 31.32
C LEU A 233 15.23 2.51 31.31
N ALA A 234 15.61 1.24 31.50
CA ALA A 234 16.96 0.78 31.78
C ALA A 234 18.03 1.42 30.87
N PRO A 235 19.26 1.68 31.40
CA PRO A 235 20.31 2.37 30.66
C PRO A 235 20.69 1.61 29.39
N GLN A 236 20.15 2.11 28.26
CA GLN A 236 20.41 1.67 26.90
C GLN A 236 20.62 0.15 26.76
N HIS A 237 19.55 -0.63 26.96
CA HIS A 237 19.57 -2.03 26.55
C HIS A 237 19.91 -2.11 25.05
N ARG A 238 21.11 -2.58 24.72
CA ARG A 238 21.46 -3.01 23.37
C ARG A 238 20.52 -4.17 23.05
N PRO A 239 19.61 -4.06 22.07
CA PRO A 239 18.77 -5.19 21.73
C PRO A 239 19.66 -6.34 21.24
N ASP A 240 19.45 -7.54 21.78
CA ASP A 240 19.97 -8.77 21.17
C ASP A 240 19.20 -9.01 19.87
N VAL A 241 19.65 -8.32 18.82
CA VAL A 241 19.13 -8.43 17.45
C VAL A 241 19.55 -9.81 16.94
N HIS A 242 18.66 -10.79 17.16
CA HIS A 242 18.97 -12.20 16.96
C HIS A 242 18.91 -12.54 15.47
N VAL A 243 19.95 -13.24 15.00
CA VAL A 243 20.03 -13.70 13.61
C VAL A 243 18.86 -14.66 13.33
N LEU A 244 17.95 -14.24 12.43
CA LEU A 244 16.96 -15.11 11.80
C LEU A 244 17.69 -16.33 11.16
N ASP A 245 17.00 -17.45 10.90
CA ASP A 245 17.64 -18.54 10.14
C ASP A 245 17.87 -18.10 8.69
N LEU A 246 19.08 -17.60 8.42
CA LEU A 246 19.54 -17.09 7.13
C LEU A 246 20.31 -18.15 6.32
N SER A 247 20.06 -19.44 6.57
CA SER A 247 20.70 -20.53 5.83
C SER A 247 20.50 -20.41 4.31
N GLY A 248 21.61 -20.16 3.60
CA GLY A 248 21.63 -19.95 2.14
C GLY A 248 21.79 -18.51 1.66
N ALA A 249 21.95 -17.53 2.57
CA ALA A 249 22.24 -16.14 2.20
C ALA A 249 23.52 -15.99 1.35
N ARG A 250 23.50 -15.04 0.41
CA ARG A 250 24.62 -14.72 -0.50
C ARG A 250 25.15 -13.30 -0.23
N PRO A 251 26.39 -12.97 -0.67
CA PRO A 251 26.89 -11.59 -0.60
C PRO A 251 25.91 -10.62 -1.25
N PHE A 252 25.55 -9.57 -0.52
CA PHE A 252 24.54 -8.58 -0.92
C PHE A 252 25.22 -7.22 -1.09
N ASP A 253 25.20 -6.66 -2.30
CA ASP A 253 25.64 -5.28 -2.54
C ASP A 253 24.43 -4.40 -2.83
N ALA A 254 24.00 -3.65 -1.83
CA ALA A 254 22.90 -2.70 -1.95
C ALA A 254 23.14 -1.64 -3.03
N ASN A 255 24.38 -1.31 -3.38
CA ASN A 255 24.67 -0.32 -4.44
C ASN A 255 24.29 -0.84 -5.84
N VAL A 256 24.34 -2.16 -6.06
CA VAL A 256 23.85 -2.77 -7.31
C VAL A 256 22.34 -2.55 -7.42
N PHE A 257 21.58 -2.81 -6.35
CA PHE A 257 20.14 -2.65 -6.35
C PHE A 257 19.71 -1.17 -6.32
N LYS A 258 20.40 -0.30 -5.56
CA LYS A 258 20.14 1.16 -5.48
C LYS A 258 20.18 1.83 -6.87
N ARG A 259 20.97 1.30 -7.81
CA ARG A 259 21.01 1.76 -9.21
C ARG A 259 19.71 1.52 -9.98
N ASP A 260 18.92 0.52 -9.62
CA ASP A 260 17.64 0.21 -10.27
C ASP A 260 16.55 1.25 -9.93
N PHE A 261 16.74 2.06 -8.88
CA PHE A 261 15.76 3.04 -8.41
C PHE A 261 16.15 4.44 -8.90
N PRO A 262 15.59 4.95 -10.02
CA PRO A 262 16.06 6.18 -10.64
C PRO A 262 15.96 7.40 -9.72
N ILE A 263 14.91 7.48 -8.89
CA ILE A 263 14.66 8.58 -7.95
C ILE A 263 15.73 8.69 -6.84
N LEU A 264 16.49 7.63 -6.54
CA LEU A 264 17.57 7.69 -5.54
C LEU A 264 18.83 8.42 -6.04
N ARG A 265 18.80 8.92 -7.29
CA ARG A 265 19.84 9.77 -7.88
C ARG A 265 19.51 11.26 -7.78
N GLU A 266 18.32 11.60 -7.28
CA GLU A 266 17.87 12.99 -7.12
C GLU A 266 18.69 13.74 -6.06
N THR A 267 18.71 15.07 -6.19
CA THR A 267 19.27 15.96 -5.18
C THR A 267 18.16 16.76 -4.50
N VAL A 268 18.11 16.68 -3.17
CA VAL A 268 17.14 17.41 -2.33
C VAL A 268 17.91 18.43 -1.51
N ASN A 269 17.45 19.69 -1.49
CA ASN A 269 18.09 20.78 -0.77
C ASN A 269 19.59 20.97 -1.13
N GLY A 270 19.97 20.65 -2.37
CA GLY A 270 21.36 20.72 -2.87
C GLY A 270 22.27 19.57 -2.45
N ARG A 271 21.71 18.47 -1.94
CA ARG A 271 22.45 17.30 -1.43
C ARG A 271 21.90 16.00 -2.01
N PRO A 272 22.70 14.92 -2.10
CA PRO A 272 22.20 13.60 -2.51
C PRO A 272 21.05 13.13 -1.60
N LEU A 273 20.01 12.54 -2.18
CA LEU A 273 18.88 12.01 -1.43
C LEU A 273 19.26 10.76 -0.61
N VAL A 274 19.09 10.83 0.71
CA VAL A 274 19.12 9.69 1.63
C VAL A 274 17.69 9.36 2.03
N TRP A 275 17.10 8.33 1.40
CA TRP A 275 15.70 7.97 1.61
C TRP A 275 15.52 6.92 2.72
N LEU A 276 14.90 7.32 3.83
CA LEU A 276 14.66 6.51 5.04
C LEU A 276 13.19 6.57 5.52
N ASP A 277 12.22 6.89 4.66
CA ASP A 277 10.76 6.79 4.96
C ASP A 277 10.08 5.60 4.25
N ASN A 278 10.84 4.53 4.06
CA ASN A 278 10.40 3.27 3.44
C ASN A 278 9.14 2.68 4.08
N GLY A 279 9.04 2.74 5.41
CA GLY A 279 7.89 2.28 6.18
C GLY A 279 6.62 3.12 6.02
N ALA A 280 6.66 4.22 5.23
CA ALA A 280 5.47 4.89 4.70
C ALA A 280 5.23 4.50 3.24
N THR A 281 6.26 4.60 2.40
CA THR A 281 6.27 4.06 1.03
C THR A 281 7.71 3.82 0.58
N THR A 282 7.94 2.73 -0.15
CA THR A 282 9.24 2.49 -0.78
C THR A 282 9.27 3.09 -2.18
N GLN A 283 10.48 3.30 -2.71
CA GLN A 283 10.68 3.74 -4.10
C GLN A 283 10.47 2.58 -5.09
N LYS A 284 10.45 2.88 -6.39
CA LYS A 284 10.09 1.92 -7.45
C LYS A 284 11.31 1.58 -8.31
N PRO A 285 11.63 0.29 -8.54
CA PRO A 285 12.70 -0.08 -9.45
C PRO A 285 12.25 0.14 -10.89
N GLN A 286 13.20 0.39 -11.79
CA GLN A 286 12.94 0.73 -13.19
C GLN A 286 12.04 -0.31 -13.88
N CYS A 287 12.23 -1.60 -13.59
CA CYS A 287 11.39 -2.67 -14.17
C CYS A 287 9.89 -2.58 -13.82
N VAL A 288 9.50 -1.98 -12.68
CA VAL A 288 8.09 -1.74 -12.33
C VAL A 288 7.55 -0.55 -13.14
N ILE A 289 8.36 0.50 -13.29
CA ILE A 289 8.02 1.68 -14.10
C ILE A 289 7.85 1.27 -15.57
N ASP A 290 8.82 0.54 -16.12
CA ASP A 290 8.79 0.03 -17.50
C ASP A 290 7.59 -0.91 -17.72
N ARG A 291 7.22 -1.73 -16.73
CA ARG A 291 6.06 -2.62 -16.84
C ARG A 291 4.74 -1.86 -16.95
N LEU A 292 4.59 -0.77 -16.19
CA LEU A 292 3.43 0.13 -16.29
C LEU A 292 3.37 0.83 -17.65
N VAL A 293 4.51 1.36 -18.12
CA VAL A 293 4.61 1.97 -19.46
C VAL A 293 4.19 0.96 -20.53
N GLN A 294 4.79 -0.23 -20.53
CA GLN A 294 4.48 -1.34 -21.44
C GLN A 294 2.99 -1.71 -21.43
N PHE A 295 2.36 -1.76 -20.26
CA PHE A 295 0.92 -2.05 -20.16
C PHE A 295 0.10 -0.98 -20.91
N TYR A 296 0.32 0.29 -20.60
CA TYR A 296 -0.44 1.39 -21.19
C TYR A 296 -0.15 1.62 -22.67
N THR A 297 1.06 1.35 -23.17
CA THR A 297 1.41 1.54 -24.58
C THR A 297 1.03 0.37 -25.49
N HIS A 298 0.88 -0.86 -24.98
CA HIS A 298 0.74 -2.05 -25.83
C HIS A 298 -0.33 -3.08 -25.43
N GLU A 299 -0.87 -3.02 -24.21
CA GLU A 299 -1.75 -4.08 -23.66
C GLU A 299 -3.11 -3.57 -23.20
N ASN A 300 -3.20 -2.30 -22.77
CA ASN A 300 -4.32 -1.72 -22.05
C ASN A 300 -5.69 -1.97 -22.70
N SER A 301 -6.54 -2.66 -21.95
CA SER A 301 -7.98 -2.76 -22.13
C SER A 301 -8.65 -3.17 -20.83
N ASN A 302 -9.99 -3.28 -20.83
CA ASN A 302 -10.71 -3.89 -19.71
C ASN A 302 -10.63 -5.43 -19.79
N ILE A 303 -10.83 -6.10 -18.65
CA ILE A 303 -10.56 -7.53 -18.46
C ILE A 303 -11.81 -8.42 -18.48
N HIS A 304 -11.59 -9.73 -18.57
CA HIS A 304 -12.55 -10.84 -18.55
C HIS A 304 -13.59 -10.90 -19.70
N ARG A 305 -14.35 -9.83 -19.94
CA ARG A 305 -15.65 -9.88 -20.65
C ARG A 305 -15.62 -9.52 -22.14
N ALA A 306 -14.45 -9.28 -22.73
CA ALA A 306 -14.33 -8.81 -24.11
C ALA A 306 -13.56 -9.79 -25.02
N ALA A 307 -14.13 -10.10 -26.18
CA ALA A 307 -13.66 -11.14 -27.11
C ALA A 307 -12.52 -10.69 -28.06
N HIS A 308 -11.80 -9.61 -27.74
CA HIS A 308 -10.76 -9.04 -28.61
C HIS A 308 -9.36 -9.11 -27.98
N THR A 309 -8.32 -9.16 -28.81
CA THR A 309 -6.93 -9.45 -28.43
C THR A 309 -6.38 -8.63 -27.26
N LEU A 310 -6.70 -7.33 -27.16
CA LEU A 310 -6.20 -6.49 -26.06
C LEU A 310 -6.84 -6.81 -24.69
N ALA A 311 -8.09 -7.30 -24.67
CA ALA A 311 -8.74 -7.71 -23.43
C ALA A 311 -8.20 -9.06 -22.95
N ALA A 312 -7.93 -9.99 -23.88
CA ALA A 312 -7.20 -11.22 -23.57
C ALA A 312 -5.84 -10.89 -22.94
N ARG A 313 -5.00 -10.09 -23.60
CA ARG A 313 -3.68 -9.67 -23.07
C ARG A 313 -3.76 -8.98 -21.71
N SER A 314 -4.70 -8.05 -21.52
CA SER A 314 -4.90 -7.38 -20.23
C SER A 314 -5.36 -8.37 -19.13
N THR A 315 -6.22 -9.33 -19.47
CA THR A 315 -6.69 -10.36 -18.53
C THR A 315 -5.56 -11.31 -18.16
N ASP A 316 -4.80 -11.80 -19.14
CA ASP A 316 -3.63 -12.66 -18.94
C ASP A 316 -2.59 -11.97 -18.04
N ALA A 317 -2.33 -10.68 -18.26
CA ALA A 317 -1.41 -9.89 -17.43
C ALA A 317 -1.91 -9.71 -16.00
N TYR A 318 -3.20 -9.44 -15.80
CA TYR A 318 -3.83 -9.26 -14.48
C TYR A 318 -3.82 -10.56 -13.67
N GLU A 319 -4.25 -11.67 -14.27
CA GLU A 319 -4.28 -12.97 -13.60
C GLU A 319 -2.87 -13.55 -13.39
N ALA A 320 -1.90 -13.27 -14.28
CA ALA A 320 -0.49 -13.58 -14.03
C ALA A 320 0.08 -12.81 -12.83
N ALA A 321 -0.38 -11.57 -12.57
CA ALA A 321 -0.03 -10.86 -11.34
C ALA A 321 -0.67 -11.50 -10.10
N ARG A 322 -1.90 -12.01 -10.22
CA ARG A 322 -2.58 -12.75 -9.14
C ARG A 322 -1.83 -14.05 -8.78
N ASP A 323 -1.37 -14.80 -9.78
CA ASP A 323 -0.55 -16.01 -9.55
C ASP A 323 0.82 -15.69 -8.94
N LYS A 324 1.45 -14.58 -9.32
CA LYS A 324 2.67 -14.09 -8.65
C LYS A 324 2.42 -13.73 -7.19
N VAL A 325 1.33 -13.06 -6.87
CA VAL A 325 0.93 -12.80 -5.48
C VAL A 325 0.74 -14.11 -4.73
N ARG A 326 -0.02 -15.06 -5.29
CA ARG A 326 -0.22 -16.39 -4.70
C ARG A 326 1.12 -17.08 -4.41
N GLY A 327 2.04 -17.10 -5.37
CA GLY A 327 3.37 -17.70 -5.21
C GLY A 327 4.22 -16.99 -4.15
N PHE A 328 4.18 -15.67 -4.10
CA PHE A 328 5.04 -14.84 -3.24
C PHE A 328 4.74 -14.98 -1.74
N ILE A 329 3.47 -15.20 -1.37
CA ILE A 329 3.06 -15.42 0.03
C ILE A 329 2.77 -16.91 0.35
N ASN A 330 3.12 -17.81 -0.58
CA ASN A 330 2.77 -19.23 -0.57
C ASN A 330 1.27 -19.52 -0.27
N ALA A 331 0.35 -18.87 -0.98
CA ALA A 331 -1.08 -19.18 -0.88
C ALA A 331 -1.46 -20.46 -1.67
N PRO A 332 -2.46 -21.25 -1.21
CA PRO A 332 -2.90 -22.46 -1.91
C PRO A 332 -3.46 -22.21 -3.32
N SER A 333 -4.24 -21.15 -3.51
CA SER A 333 -4.93 -20.86 -4.77
C SER A 333 -4.91 -19.37 -5.13
N VAL A 334 -4.98 -19.08 -6.43
CA VAL A 334 -5.25 -17.72 -6.91
C VAL A 334 -6.64 -17.22 -6.49
N LYS A 335 -7.57 -18.15 -6.21
CA LYS A 335 -8.91 -17.81 -5.69
C LYS A 335 -8.91 -17.25 -4.27
N ASP A 336 -7.83 -17.49 -3.55
CA ASP A 336 -7.63 -17.02 -2.18
C ASP A 336 -7.12 -15.56 -2.16
N ILE A 337 -6.82 -14.99 -3.34
CA ILE A 337 -6.20 -13.67 -3.51
C ILE A 337 -7.20 -12.68 -4.10
N VAL A 338 -7.58 -11.68 -3.30
CA VAL A 338 -8.43 -10.55 -3.71
C VAL A 338 -7.57 -9.28 -3.84
N PHE A 339 -7.64 -8.61 -4.98
CA PHE A 339 -7.04 -7.30 -5.19
C PHE A 339 -7.91 -6.18 -4.62
N VAL A 340 -7.27 -5.24 -3.94
CA VAL A 340 -7.88 -4.05 -3.31
C VAL A 340 -6.96 -2.85 -3.50
N ARG A 341 -7.35 -1.65 -3.05
CA ARG A 341 -6.51 -0.44 -3.11
C ARG A 341 -5.31 -0.43 -2.14
N GLY A 342 -5.31 -1.30 -1.13
CA GLY A 342 -4.29 -1.38 -0.08
C GLY A 342 -4.75 -2.18 1.15
N ALA A 343 -3.85 -2.46 2.08
CA ALA A 343 -4.13 -3.19 3.32
C ALA A 343 -5.32 -2.60 4.11
N THR A 344 -5.45 -1.28 4.15
CA THR A 344 -6.60 -0.61 4.77
C THR A 344 -7.94 -1.04 4.17
N GLU A 345 -8.01 -1.23 2.85
CA GLU A 345 -9.24 -1.69 2.20
C GLU A 345 -9.46 -3.20 2.41
N ALA A 346 -8.40 -4.01 2.42
CA ALA A 346 -8.46 -5.43 2.79
C ALA A 346 -9.04 -5.63 4.20
N ILE A 347 -8.55 -4.88 5.20
CA ILE A 347 -9.05 -4.96 6.59
C ILE A 347 -10.50 -4.48 6.68
N ASN A 348 -10.87 -3.42 5.96
CA ASN A 348 -12.26 -2.95 5.90
C ASN A 348 -13.18 -3.99 5.23
N LEU A 349 -12.75 -4.64 4.14
CA LEU A 349 -13.48 -5.72 3.51
C LEU A 349 -13.80 -6.83 4.53
N VAL A 350 -12.81 -7.29 5.29
CA VAL A 350 -13.02 -8.32 6.32
C VAL A 350 -13.96 -7.82 7.42
N ALA A 351 -13.75 -6.62 7.98
CA ALA A 351 -14.65 -6.07 9.00
C ALA A 351 -16.11 -5.90 8.51
N GLN A 352 -16.30 -5.49 7.25
CA GLN A 352 -17.60 -5.16 6.68
C GLN A 352 -18.35 -6.39 6.13
N ALA A 353 -17.67 -7.37 5.54
CA ALA A 353 -18.28 -8.59 5.01
C ALA A 353 -18.29 -9.73 6.04
N TRP A 354 -17.13 -10.09 6.58
CA TRP A 354 -17.02 -11.16 7.57
C TRP A 354 -17.50 -10.68 8.94
N GLY A 355 -16.99 -9.55 9.40
CA GLY A 355 -17.26 -9.03 10.75
C GLY A 355 -18.74 -8.77 11.01
N ARG A 356 -19.41 -8.02 10.11
CA ARG A 356 -20.86 -7.75 10.24
C ARG A 356 -21.76 -8.99 10.26
N ARG A 357 -21.30 -10.12 9.72
CA ARG A 357 -22.02 -11.40 9.70
C ARG A 357 -21.76 -12.25 10.95
N ASN A 358 -20.57 -12.16 11.55
CA ASN A 358 -20.09 -13.11 12.56
C ASN A 358 -19.85 -12.50 13.96
N VAL A 359 -19.96 -11.18 14.11
CA VAL A 359 -19.80 -10.47 15.39
C VAL A 359 -21.15 -9.88 15.83
N GLY A 360 -21.56 -10.19 17.07
CA GLY A 360 -22.78 -9.66 17.70
C GLY A 360 -22.54 -8.99 19.06
N GLU A 361 -23.62 -8.80 19.81
CA GLU A 361 -23.58 -8.11 21.10
C GLU A 361 -22.80 -8.91 22.15
N GLY A 362 -21.86 -8.26 22.83
CA GLY A 362 -21.08 -8.87 23.91
C GLY A 362 -20.04 -9.91 23.46
N ASP A 363 -19.84 -10.09 22.15
CA ASP A 363 -18.69 -10.75 21.54
C ASP A 363 -17.42 -9.89 21.68
N GLU A 364 -16.26 -10.48 21.42
CA GLU A 364 -14.96 -9.82 21.58
C GLU A 364 -14.13 -9.84 20.29
N ILE A 365 -13.55 -8.68 19.98
CA ILE A 365 -12.54 -8.48 18.94
C ILE A 365 -11.23 -8.17 19.66
N VAL A 366 -10.17 -8.94 19.41
CA VAL A 366 -8.86 -8.73 20.02
C VAL A 366 -7.94 -8.06 18.99
N VAL A 367 -7.32 -6.96 19.36
CA VAL A 367 -6.23 -6.31 18.61
C VAL A 367 -4.97 -6.23 19.48
N SER A 368 -3.82 -5.84 18.95
CA SER A 368 -2.63 -5.56 19.77
C SER A 368 -2.44 -4.06 20.05
N HIS A 369 -1.54 -3.69 20.96
CA HIS A 369 -1.10 -2.29 21.06
C HIS A 369 -0.35 -1.83 19.81
N LEU A 370 0.35 -2.72 19.10
CA LEU A 370 1.27 -2.42 17.99
C LEU A 370 0.57 -1.99 16.69
N GLU A 371 -0.77 -2.03 16.66
CA GLU A 371 -1.54 -1.83 15.43
C GLU A 371 -1.41 -0.43 14.84
N HIS A 372 -1.27 -0.41 13.51
CA HIS A 372 -1.55 0.76 12.71
C HIS A 372 -3.06 1.08 12.75
N HIS A 373 -3.44 2.35 12.65
CA HIS A 373 -4.85 2.80 12.73
C HIS A 373 -5.79 2.07 11.75
N ALA A 374 -5.27 1.61 10.61
CA ALA A 374 -6.04 0.80 9.64
C ALA A 374 -6.53 -0.55 10.21
N ASN A 375 -5.81 -1.11 11.18
CA ASN A 375 -6.18 -2.33 11.91
C ASN A 375 -6.75 -2.03 13.32
N ILE A 376 -7.28 -0.83 13.53
CA ILE A 376 -7.97 -0.42 14.77
C ILE A 376 -9.37 0.13 14.43
N VAL A 377 -9.43 1.15 13.56
CA VAL A 377 -10.66 1.91 13.30
C VAL A 377 -11.81 1.06 12.73
N PRO A 378 -11.59 0.11 11.79
CA PRO A 378 -12.68 -0.75 11.30
C PRO A 378 -13.30 -1.62 12.39
N TRP A 379 -12.47 -2.10 13.33
CA TRP A 379 -12.92 -2.90 14.47
C TRP A 379 -13.63 -2.07 15.52
N GLN A 380 -13.20 -0.83 15.77
CA GLN A 380 -13.93 0.11 16.63
C GLN A 380 -15.32 0.43 16.05
N GLN A 381 -15.42 0.67 14.74
CA GLN A 381 -16.70 0.91 14.06
C GLN A 381 -17.61 -0.31 14.14
N LEU A 382 -17.09 -1.51 13.86
CA LEU A 382 -17.85 -2.76 13.97
C LEU A 382 -18.30 -3.03 15.42
N ALA A 383 -17.43 -2.81 16.40
CA ALA A 383 -17.75 -2.98 17.82
C ALA A 383 -18.88 -2.03 18.27
N ALA A 384 -18.80 -0.76 17.87
CA ALA A 384 -19.85 0.23 18.14
C ALA A 384 -21.18 -0.09 17.44
N GLU A 385 -21.14 -0.63 16.21
CA GLU A 385 -22.34 -1.04 15.47
C GLU A 385 -23.01 -2.29 16.09
N LYS A 386 -22.22 -3.26 16.55
CA LYS A 386 -22.71 -4.58 16.99
C LYS A 386 -22.89 -4.73 18.51
N GLY A 387 -22.41 -3.78 19.31
CA GLY A 387 -22.33 -3.93 20.76
C GLY A 387 -21.25 -4.91 21.22
N ALA A 388 -20.23 -5.16 20.37
CA ALA A 388 -19.09 -6.01 20.70
C ALA A 388 -18.02 -5.22 21.49
N ARG A 389 -17.06 -5.93 22.06
CA ARG A 389 -15.98 -5.34 22.89
C ARG A 389 -14.64 -5.45 22.17
N LEU A 390 -13.93 -4.33 22.07
CA LEU A 390 -12.53 -4.32 21.65
C LEU A 390 -11.63 -4.63 22.86
N ARG A 391 -10.77 -5.64 22.74
CA ARG A 391 -9.77 -6.04 23.73
C ARG A 391 -8.37 -5.81 23.13
N VAL A 392 -7.39 -5.44 23.94
CA VAL A 392 -6.06 -5.04 23.45
C VAL A 392 -4.95 -5.85 24.11
N ALA A 393 -4.20 -6.62 23.30
CA ALA A 393 -3.03 -7.38 23.74
C ALA A 393 -1.90 -6.43 24.15
N PRO A 394 -1.35 -6.57 25.38
CA PRO A 394 -0.31 -5.68 25.88
C PRO A 394 1.08 -6.00 25.32
N VAL A 395 1.95 -5.00 25.43
CA VAL A 395 3.39 -5.12 25.16
C VAL A 395 4.19 -4.74 26.40
N ASP A 396 5.40 -5.27 26.48
CA ASP A 396 6.42 -4.83 27.44
C ASP A 396 7.01 -3.45 27.07
N ASP A 397 8.00 -3.01 27.84
CA ASP A 397 8.68 -1.72 27.62
C ASP A 397 9.76 -1.77 26.52
N HIS A 398 10.00 -2.93 25.91
CA HIS A 398 10.78 -3.09 24.68
C HIS A 398 9.88 -3.02 23.42
N GLY A 399 8.58 -3.25 23.59
CA GLY A 399 7.58 -3.31 22.53
C GLY A 399 7.30 -4.72 22.01
N GLN A 400 7.70 -5.76 22.76
CA GLN A 400 7.39 -7.17 22.49
C GLN A 400 5.99 -7.51 22.99
N ILE A 401 5.24 -8.35 22.25
CA ILE A 401 3.93 -8.86 22.70
C ILE A 401 4.10 -9.74 23.94
N LEU A 402 3.31 -9.46 24.98
CA LEU A 402 3.22 -10.31 26.17
C LEU A 402 2.26 -11.47 25.89
N LEU A 403 2.81 -12.61 25.45
CA LEU A 403 2.02 -13.78 25.02
C LEU A 403 1.09 -14.32 26.12
N ASP A 404 1.58 -14.46 27.35
CA ASP A 404 0.77 -14.91 28.49
C ASP A 404 -0.44 -13.99 28.76
N GLU A 405 -0.28 -12.68 28.56
CA GLU A 405 -1.38 -11.71 28.71
C GLU A 405 -2.31 -11.72 27.50
N TYR A 406 -1.79 -11.98 26.30
CA TYR A 406 -2.60 -12.18 25.09
C TYR A 406 -3.48 -13.43 25.22
N GLU A 407 -2.96 -14.58 25.69
CA GLU A 407 -3.75 -15.80 25.89
C GLU A 407 -4.92 -15.57 26.87
N LYS A 408 -4.70 -14.79 27.94
CA LYS A 408 -5.76 -14.40 28.91
C LYS A 408 -6.88 -13.53 28.32
N LEU A 409 -6.71 -12.96 27.12
CA LEU A 409 -7.77 -12.24 26.41
C LEU A 409 -8.65 -13.16 25.55
N LEU A 410 -8.24 -14.40 25.32
CA LEU A 410 -8.92 -15.33 24.44
C LEU A 410 -9.96 -16.17 25.18
N GLY A 411 -11.08 -16.43 24.52
CA GLY A 411 -12.18 -17.21 25.10
C GLY A 411 -13.31 -17.45 24.10
N PRO A 412 -14.41 -18.11 24.52
CA PRO A 412 -15.52 -18.48 23.63
C PRO A 412 -16.29 -17.28 23.04
N LYS A 413 -16.03 -16.07 23.53
CA LYS A 413 -16.57 -14.81 23.01
C LYS A 413 -15.66 -14.16 21.96
N THR A 414 -14.39 -14.54 21.88
CA THR A 414 -13.45 -14.00 20.90
C THR A 414 -13.85 -14.50 19.51
N LYS A 415 -14.28 -13.58 18.63
CA LYS A 415 -14.68 -13.94 17.26
C LYS A 415 -13.53 -13.78 16.28
N ILE A 416 -12.73 -12.72 16.46
CA ILE A 416 -11.58 -12.45 15.61
C ILE A 416 -10.45 -11.81 16.43
N VAL A 417 -9.23 -12.23 16.12
CA VAL A 417 -8.00 -11.57 16.52
C VAL A 417 -7.42 -10.90 15.26
N ALA A 418 -7.15 -9.61 15.33
CA ALA A 418 -6.57 -8.85 14.24
C ALA A 418 -5.29 -8.15 14.70
N PHE A 419 -4.13 -8.57 14.18
CA PHE A 419 -2.85 -8.06 14.65
C PHE A 419 -1.80 -7.89 13.55
N THR A 420 -0.83 -7.01 13.74
CA THR A 420 0.24 -6.79 12.75
C THR A 420 1.32 -7.86 12.81
N GLN A 421 1.88 -8.25 11.67
CA GLN A 421 3.11 -9.07 11.63
C GLN A 421 4.34 -8.25 12.04
N VAL A 422 4.41 -6.98 11.62
CA VAL A 422 5.55 -6.08 11.87
C VAL A 422 5.05 -4.68 12.16
N SER A 423 5.30 -4.19 13.38
CA SER A 423 4.87 -2.86 13.79
C SER A 423 5.49 -1.76 12.93
N ASN A 424 4.66 -0.92 12.29
CA ASN A 424 5.16 0.19 11.48
C ASN A 424 5.83 1.32 12.27
N ALA A 425 5.64 1.34 13.60
CA ALA A 425 6.19 2.33 14.50
C ALA A 425 7.43 1.81 15.23
N LEU A 426 7.39 0.57 15.74
CA LEU A 426 8.48 0.00 16.55
C LEU A 426 9.40 -0.95 15.79
N GLY A 427 8.96 -1.51 14.67
CA GLY A 427 9.64 -2.59 13.95
C GLY A 427 9.43 -3.99 14.53
N THR A 428 8.86 -4.13 15.73
CA THR A 428 8.62 -5.44 16.39
C THR A 428 7.99 -6.43 15.43
N VAL A 429 8.63 -7.60 15.27
CA VAL A 429 8.05 -8.77 14.60
C VAL A 429 7.21 -9.54 15.63
N THR A 430 5.94 -9.79 15.31
CA THR A 430 5.07 -10.56 16.21
C THR A 430 5.22 -12.08 15.96
N PRO A 431 5.03 -12.93 16.98
CA PRO A 431 5.08 -14.38 16.83
C PRO A 431 3.78 -14.91 16.20
N VAL A 432 3.57 -14.61 14.91
CA VAL A 432 2.29 -14.81 14.21
C VAL A 432 1.76 -16.25 14.31
N ALA A 433 2.59 -17.26 14.07
CA ALA A 433 2.16 -18.66 14.10
C ALA A 433 1.64 -19.08 15.50
N GLU A 434 2.32 -18.64 16.56
CA GLU A 434 1.92 -18.92 17.94
C GLU A 434 0.64 -18.16 18.33
N MET A 435 0.56 -16.87 17.97
CA MET A 435 -0.63 -16.07 18.22
C MET A 435 -1.86 -16.60 17.46
N THR A 436 -1.66 -17.12 16.25
CA THR A 436 -2.70 -17.77 15.44
C THR A 436 -3.16 -19.08 16.08
N ALA A 437 -2.23 -19.96 16.45
CA ALA A 437 -2.54 -21.23 17.11
C ALA A 437 -3.22 -21.06 18.47
N LEU A 438 -2.95 -19.96 19.20
CA LEU A 438 -3.68 -19.58 20.41
C LEU A 438 -5.12 -19.12 20.08
N ALA A 439 -5.32 -18.24 19.10
CA ALA A 439 -6.65 -17.78 18.69
C ALA A 439 -7.55 -18.93 18.22
N HIS A 440 -7.01 -19.82 17.39
CA HIS A 440 -7.73 -20.96 16.83
C HIS A 440 -8.17 -21.98 17.88
N ARG A 441 -7.41 -22.15 18.98
CA ARG A 441 -7.83 -22.98 20.13
C ARG A 441 -9.14 -22.53 20.77
N HIS A 442 -9.52 -21.26 20.59
CA HIS A 442 -10.79 -20.69 21.03
C HIS A 442 -11.84 -20.53 19.91
N GLY A 443 -11.53 -20.98 18.69
CA GLY A 443 -12.41 -20.86 17.52
C GLY A 443 -12.49 -19.45 16.92
N ALA A 444 -11.63 -18.53 17.36
CA ALA A 444 -11.54 -17.19 16.79
C ALA A 444 -10.87 -17.25 15.40
N LYS A 445 -11.31 -16.39 14.47
CA LYS A 445 -10.61 -16.17 13.20
C LYS A 445 -9.43 -15.22 13.37
N VAL A 446 -8.45 -15.28 12.46
CA VAL A 446 -7.23 -14.50 12.55
C VAL A 446 -6.99 -13.66 11.30
N LEU A 447 -6.88 -12.34 11.48
CA LEU A 447 -6.41 -11.42 10.46
C LEU A 447 -5.02 -10.89 10.81
N VAL A 448 -4.11 -10.93 9.84
CA VAL A 448 -2.77 -10.33 9.97
C VAL A 448 -2.60 -9.11 9.07
N ASP A 449 -2.24 -7.96 9.66
CA ASP A 449 -1.72 -6.80 8.92
C ASP A 449 -0.24 -7.04 8.59
N GLY A 450 -0.02 -7.54 7.37
CA GLY A 450 1.28 -7.83 6.78
C GLY A 450 1.88 -6.67 5.99
N ALA A 451 1.33 -5.45 6.09
CA ALA A 451 1.72 -4.33 5.24
C ALA A 451 3.18 -3.88 5.39
N GLN A 452 3.88 -4.26 6.47
CA GLN A 452 5.34 -4.14 6.59
C GLN A 452 6.04 -5.51 6.47
N GLY A 453 5.46 -6.60 6.97
CA GLY A 453 6.11 -7.91 6.95
C GLY A 453 6.47 -8.37 5.52
N VAL A 454 5.56 -8.17 4.56
CA VAL A 454 5.69 -8.68 3.19
C VAL A 454 6.87 -8.10 2.38
N CYS A 455 7.47 -6.97 2.80
CA CYS A 455 8.64 -6.39 2.14
C CYS A 455 9.96 -6.60 2.90
N HIS A 456 9.91 -7.02 4.16
CA HIS A 456 11.10 -7.19 5.02
C HIS A 456 11.49 -8.66 5.23
N MET A 457 10.58 -9.62 5.05
CA MET A 457 10.84 -11.04 5.33
C MET A 457 10.03 -11.99 4.42
N PRO A 458 10.44 -13.26 4.27
CA PRO A 458 9.60 -14.29 3.64
C PRO A 458 8.25 -14.44 4.35
N VAL A 459 7.20 -14.70 3.58
CA VAL A 459 5.83 -14.92 4.09
C VAL A 459 5.29 -16.23 3.55
N ASP A 460 4.77 -17.07 4.43
CA ASP A 460 4.07 -18.30 4.09
C ASP A 460 2.75 -18.33 4.85
N VAL A 461 1.64 -17.98 4.18
CA VAL A 461 0.32 -17.91 4.83
C VAL A 461 -0.22 -19.29 5.22
N GLN A 462 0.28 -20.38 4.61
CA GLN A 462 -0.08 -21.75 5.00
C GLN A 462 0.65 -22.14 6.29
N ALA A 463 1.95 -21.87 6.40
CA ALA A 463 2.74 -22.16 7.60
C ALA A 463 2.33 -21.28 8.80
N LEU A 464 1.88 -20.04 8.55
CA LEU A 464 1.32 -19.15 9.57
C LEU A 464 -0.13 -19.49 9.95
N ASP A 465 -0.81 -20.34 9.17
CA ASP A 465 -2.21 -20.77 9.29
C ASP A 465 -3.27 -19.65 9.44
N VAL A 466 -2.96 -18.42 9.00
CA VAL A 466 -3.84 -17.25 9.15
C VAL A 466 -5.11 -17.39 8.32
N ASP A 467 -6.25 -16.88 8.82
CA ASP A 467 -7.50 -16.88 8.06
C ASP A 467 -7.55 -15.76 7.02
N PHE A 468 -6.89 -14.64 7.33
CA PHE A 468 -6.73 -13.47 6.46
C PHE A 468 -5.32 -12.88 6.58
N TYR A 469 -4.78 -12.39 5.48
CA TYR A 469 -3.51 -11.65 5.46
C TYR A 469 -3.59 -10.47 4.50
N ALA A 470 -3.34 -9.25 5.00
CA ALA A 470 -3.54 -8.01 4.27
C ALA A 470 -2.22 -7.26 4.03
N PHE A 471 -1.97 -6.77 2.80
CA PHE A 471 -0.80 -5.93 2.52
C PHE A 471 -1.02 -4.89 1.41
N SER A 472 -0.10 -3.92 1.32
CA SER A 472 -0.14 -2.80 0.36
C SER A 472 1.06 -2.85 -0.59
N GLY A 473 0.81 -2.78 -1.90
CA GLY A 473 1.85 -2.82 -2.92
C GLY A 473 2.90 -1.69 -2.78
N HIS A 474 2.46 -0.48 -2.44
CA HIS A 474 3.34 0.68 -2.37
C HIS A 474 4.45 0.61 -1.30
N LYS A 475 4.35 -0.32 -0.34
CA LYS A 475 5.40 -0.63 0.66
C LYS A 475 6.34 -1.75 0.24
N MET A 476 6.00 -2.49 -0.82
CA MET A 476 6.81 -3.56 -1.41
C MET A 476 7.23 -3.22 -2.84
N PHE A 477 7.62 -1.96 -3.06
CA PHE A 477 8.22 -1.42 -4.30
C PHE A 477 7.29 -1.40 -5.53
N ALA A 478 6.04 -1.84 -5.37
CA ALA A 478 4.98 -1.78 -6.37
C ALA A 478 4.30 -0.39 -6.41
N PRO A 479 3.38 -0.14 -7.35
CA PRO A 479 2.67 1.14 -7.47
C PRO A 479 1.78 1.49 -6.26
N THR A 480 1.30 2.72 -6.24
CA THR A 480 0.22 3.16 -5.33
C THR A 480 -1.13 2.59 -5.74
N GLY A 481 -2.12 2.61 -4.84
CA GLY A 481 -3.50 2.25 -5.20
C GLY A 481 -3.74 0.77 -5.51
N ILE A 482 -2.80 -0.11 -5.16
CA ILE A 482 -2.94 -1.56 -5.20
C ILE A 482 -2.48 -2.19 -3.88
N GLY A 483 -3.15 -3.26 -3.49
CA GLY A 483 -2.86 -4.13 -2.36
C GLY A 483 -3.67 -5.41 -2.46
N VAL A 484 -3.54 -6.25 -1.45
CA VAL A 484 -4.03 -7.63 -1.47
C VAL A 484 -4.69 -7.96 -0.14
N LEU A 485 -5.80 -8.68 -0.22
CA LEU A 485 -6.31 -9.54 0.83
C LEU A 485 -6.10 -10.99 0.39
N TYR A 486 -5.30 -11.75 1.13
CA TYR A 486 -5.43 -13.20 1.16
C TYR A 486 -6.53 -13.57 2.16
N GLY A 487 -7.34 -14.58 1.83
CA GLY A 487 -8.22 -15.23 2.79
C GLY A 487 -8.37 -16.72 2.47
N LYS A 488 -8.49 -17.57 3.51
CA LYS A 488 -8.73 -19.00 3.32
C LYS A 488 -10.01 -19.26 2.51
N ALA A 489 -9.97 -20.25 1.62
CA ALA A 489 -11.02 -20.54 0.66
C ALA A 489 -12.41 -20.75 1.31
N ASP A 490 -12.50 -21.49 2.41
CA ASP A 490 -13.73 -21.73 3.16
C ASP A 490 -14.29 -20.44 3.78
N VAL A 491 -13.39 -19.57 4.26
CA VAL A 491 -13.74 -18.28 4.87
C VAL A 491 -14.25 -17.29 3.82
N LEU A 492 -13.56 -17.16 2.68
CA LEU A 492 -13.98 -16.30 1.57
C LEU A 492 -15.30 -16.77 0.94
N GLU A 493 -15.49 -18.08 0.76
CA GLU A 493 -16.73 -18.63 0.21
C GLU A 493 -17.93 -18.39 1.14
N ALA A 494 -17.72 -18.41 2.46
CA ALA A 494 -18.74 -18.07 3.45
C ALA A 494 -19.03 -16.56 3.57
N MET A 495 -18.19 -15.68 3.02
CA MET A 495 -18.36 -14.22 3.14
C MET A 495 -19.40 -13.66 2.15
N PRO A 496 -20.32 -12.79 2.60
CA PRO A 496 -21.19 -12.03 1.72
C PRO A 496 -20.37 -10.97 0.95
N PRO A 497 -20.84 -10.47 -0.21
CA PRO A 497 -20.18 -9.37 -0.90
C PRO A 497 -20.17 -8.09 -0.04
N TRP A 498 -19.17 -7.23 -0.26
CA TRP A 498 -19.06 -5.93 0.41
C TRP A 498 -19.46 -4.76 -0.51
N GLN A 499 -18.67 -4.52 -1.57
CA GLN A 499 -18.97 -3.54 -2.60
C GLN A 499 -19.81 -4.21 -3.69
N GLY A 500 -20.81 -3.51 -4.24
CA GLY A 500 -21.71 -4.05 -5.26
C GLY A 500 -21.58 -3.30 -6.58
N GLY A 501 -21.62 -4.02 -7.70
CA GLY A 501 -21.55 -3.42 -9.03
C GLY A 501 -21.31 -4.45 -10.13
N GLY A 502 -20.74 -3.99 -11.25
CA GLY A 502 -20.21 -4.89 -12.27
C GLY A 502 -19.04 -5.72 -11.74
N ASN A 503 -18.53 -6.59 -12.61
CA ASN A 503 -17.51 -7.60 -12.31
C ASN A 503 -17.98 -8.73 -11.36
N MET A 504 -18.28 -8.39 -10.10
CA MET A 504 -18.63 -9.29 -8.99
C MET A 504 -19.98 -10.05 -9.10
N ILE A 505 -20.75 -9.79 -10.16
CA ILE A 505 -22.02 -10.46 -10.47
C ILE A 505 -21.85 -11.59 -11.48
N ALA A 506 -22.65 -12.64 -11.28
CA ALA A 506 -22.87 -13.74 -12.23
C ALA A 506 -24.16 -13.53 -13.04
N ASP A 507 -25.23 -13.04 -12.40
CA ASP A 507 -26.51 -12.70 -13.03
C ASP A 507 -27.21 -11.57 -12.27
N VAL A 508 -27.98 -10.72 -12.97
CA VAL A 508 -28.70 -9.56 -12.39
C VAL A 508 -30.05 -9.39 -13.07
N THR A 509 -31.12 -9.44 -12.28
CA THR A 509 -32.47 -8.96 -12.63
C THR A 509 -32.89 -7.86 -11.66
N PHE A 510 -34.05 -7.22 -11.88
CA PHE A 510 -34.57 -6.23 -10.92
C PHE A 510 -35.03 -6.87 -9.60
N GLU A 511 -35.39 -8.14 -9.63
CA GLU A 511 -35.90 -8.91 -8.48
C GLU A 511 -34.78 -9.59 -7.69
N LYS A 512 -33.66 -9.93 -8.34
CA LYS A 512 -32.57 -10.72 -7.73
C LYS A 512 -31.22 -10.52 -8.42
N THR A 513 -30.17 -10.51 -7.60
CA THR A 513 -28.77 -10.65 -8.05
C THR A 513 -28.20 -12.00 -7.63
N ILE A 514 -27.39 -12.60 -8.49
CA ILE A 514 -26.54 -13.76 -8.20
C ILE A 514 -25.08 -13.30 -8.30
N PHE A 515 -24.30 -13.53 -7.24
CA PHE A 515 -22.90 -13.11 -7.16
C PHE A 515 -21.94 -14.19 -7.66
N GLN A 516 -20.73 -13.78 -8.04
CA GLN A 516 -19.63 -14.71 -8.33
C GLN A 516 -19.13 -15.43 -7.07
N GLY A 517 -18.26 -16.43 -7.28
CA GLY A 517 -17.37 -16.94 -6.24
C GLY A 517 -16.22 -15.98 -5.93
N PRO A 518 -15.39 -16.26 -4.91
CA PRO A 518 -14.10 -15.61 -4.72
C PRO A 518 -13.14 -15.93 -5.89
N PRO A 519 -12.26 -14.98 -6.29
CA PRO A 519 -12.05 -13.67 -5.67
C PRO A 519 -13.04 -12.60 -6.18
N ASP A 520 -13.60 -12.78 -7.38
CA ASP A 520 -14.42 -11.83 -8.14
C ASP A 520 -15.57 -11.22 -7.34
N ARG A 521 -16.19 -11.98 -6.41
CA ARG A 521 -17.22 -11.50 -5.47
C ARG A 521 -16.84 -10.21 -4.74
N PHE A 522 -15.55 -9.96 -4.56
CA PHE A 522 -15.01 -8.83 -3.80
C PHE A 522 -14.34 -7.76 -4.67
N GLU A 523 -14.16 -8.00 -5.97
CA GLU A 523 -13.54 -7.09 -6.93
C GLU A 523 -14.62 -6.37 -7.75
N ALA A 524 -15.39 -5.50 -7.11
CA ALA A 524 -16.51 -4.79 -7.72
C ALA A 524 -16.05 -3.68 -8.69
N GLY A 525 -16.65 -3.65 -9.88
CA GLY A 525 -16.32 -2.67 -10.94
C GLY A 525 -15.04 -3.01 -11.71
N THR A 526 -14.51 -2.02 -12.44
CA THR A 526 -13.20 -2.15 -13.09
C THR A 526 -12.10 -1.99 -12.04
N GLY A 527 -11.32 -3.05 -11.81
CA GLY A 527 -10.20 -3.05 -10.87
C GLY A 527 -9.02 -2.18 -11.34
N ASN A 528 -7.99 -2.06 -10.49
CA ASN A 528 -6.77 -1.33 -10.82
C ASN A 528 -5.79 -2.22 -11.61
N ILE A 529 -6.12 -2.47 -12.89
CA ILE A 529 -5.49 -3.49 -13.74
C ILE A 529 -3.98 -3.24 -13.90
N ALA A 530 -3.58 -2.02 -14.28
CA ALA A 530 -2.18 -1.70 -14.55
C ALA A 530 -1.31 -1.80 -13.30
N ASP A 531 -1.80 -1.35 -12.14
CA ASP A 531 -1.02 -1.38 -10.91
C ASP A 531 -0.94 -2.79 -10.30
N ALA A 532 -1.96 -3.64 -10.50
CA ALA A 532 -1.84 -5.08 -10.22
C ALA A 532 -0.73 -5.72 -11.07
N VAL A 533 -0.69 -5.40 -12.36
CA VAL A 533 0.38 -5.82 -13.28
C VAL A 533 1.77 -5.29 -12.84
N GLY A 534 1.85 -4.05 -12.35
CA GLY A 534 3.05 -3.47 -11.75
C GLY A 534 3.47 -4.13 -10.42
N LEU A 535 2.51 -4.55 -9.59
CA LEU A 535 2.74 -5.38 -8.40
C LEU A 535 3.33 -6.74 -8.76
N GLY A 536 2.86 -7.37 -9.85
CA GLY A 536 3.49 -8.56 -10.40
C GLY A 536 4.97 -8.37 -10.74
N ALA A 537 5.36 -7.24 -11.35
CA ALA A 537 6.76 -6.94 -11.63
C ALA A 537 7.59 -6.64 -10.37
N ALA A 538 7.00 -6.03 -9.34
CA ALA A 538 7.67 -5.82 -8.06
C ALA A 538 7.94 -7.15 -7.33
N ILE A 539 6.99 -8.09 -7.42
CA ILE A 539 7.15 -9.46 -6.91
C ILE A 539 8.25 -10.21 -7.67
N ASP A 540 8.32 -10.11 -9.00
CA ASP A 540 9.41 -10.71 -9.77
C ASP A 540 10.78 -10.14 -9.33
N TYR A 541 10.86 -8.84 -9.11
CA TYR A 541 12.07 -8.15 -8.65
C TYR A 541 12.53 -8.68 -7.28
N LEU A 542 11.63 -8.73 -6.30
CA LEU A 542 11.89 -9.26 -4.96
C LEU A 542 12.25 -10.75 -4.97
N THR A 543 11.51 -11.55 -5.74
CA THR A 543 11.73 -13.00 -5.85
C THR A 543 13.10 -13.32 -6.47
N ARG A 544 13.53 -12.52 -7.47
CA ARG A 544 14.84 -12.65 -8.11
C ARG A 544 16.01 -12.33 -7.19
N ILE A 545 15.84 -11.38 -6.26
CA ILE A 545 16.84 -11.07 -5.22
C ILE A 545 16.79 -12.14 -4.12
N GLY A 546 15.59 -12.61 -3.78
CA GLY A 546 15.32 -13.58 -2.73
C GLY A 546 15.09 -12.90 -1.38
N MET A 547 13.90 -13.10 -0.79
CA MET A 547 13.49 -12.43 0.46
C MET A 547 14.41 -12.75 1.65
N ALA A 548 15.05 -13.93 1.69
CA ALA A 548 16.05 -14.26 2.70
C ALA A 548 17.32 -13.39 2.61
N ASN A 549 17.76 -13.03 1.40
CA ASN A 549 18.90 -12.13 1.20
C ASN A 549 18.55 -10.68 1.58
N ILE A 550 17.33 -10.25 1.28
CA ILE A 550 16.81 -8.92 1.68
C ILE A 550 16.72 -8.83 3.21
N ALA A 551 16.12 -9.84 3.85
CA ALA A 551 16.02 -9.92 5.32
C ALA A 551 17.40 -9.90 5.99
N ALA A 552 18.38 -10.63 5.44
CA ALA A 552 19.77 -10.63 5.92
C ALA A 552 20.40 -9.22 5.89
N HIS A 553 20.31 -8.54 4.74
CA HIS A 553 20.86 -7.20 4.54
C HIS A 553 20.19 -6.15 5.42
N GLU A 554 18.85 -6.14 5.48
CA GLU A 554 18.12 -5.19 6.31
C GLU A 554 18.33 -5.43 7.82
N HIS A 555 18.62 -6.67 8.22
CA HIS A 555 19.01 -7.03 9.58
C HIS A 555 20.44 -6.54 9.92
N GLU A 556 21.40 -6.67 9.00
CA GLU A 556 22.75 -6.10 9.13
C GLU A 556 22.69 -4.58 9.31
N LEU A 557 21.96 -3.89 8.41
CA LEU A 557 21.72 -2.44 8.52
C LEU A 557 21.01 -2.04 9.82
N LEU A 558 20.05 -2.84 10.28
CA LEU A 558 19.34 -2.58 11.54
C LEU A 558 20.29 -2.68 12.73
N ALA A 559 21.14 -3.70 12.78
CA ALA A 559 22.13 -3.88 13.85
C ALA A 559 23.14 -2.71 13.84
N TYR A 560 23.73 -2.42 12.67
CA TYR A 560 24.65 -1.32 12.47
C TYR A 560 24.05 0.04 12.88
N GLY A 561 22.85 0.35 12.38
CA GLY A 561 22.14 1.59 12.68
C GLY A 561 21.69 1.69 14.13
N THR A 562 21.36 0.57 14.78
CA THR A 562 21.08 0.54 16.22
C THR A 562 22.33 0.90 17.02
N GLU A 563 23.48 0.29 16.73
CA GLU A 563 24.75 0.59 17.40
C GLU A 563 25.14 2.08 17.21
N HIS A 564 25.10 2.57 15.98
CA HIS A 564 25.57 3.92 15.67
C HIS A 564 24.62 5.02 16.18
N LEU A 565 23.30 4.81 16.14
CA LEU A 565 22.34 5.78 16.71
C LEU A 565 22.46 5.89 18.24
N LEU A 566 22.76 4.81 18.95
CA LEU A 566 23.00 4.85 20.40
C LEU A 566 24.25 5.68 20.79
N THR A 567 25.15 5.96 19.85
CA THR A 567 26.28 6.88 20.08
C THR A 567 25.90 8.37 20.05
N VAL A 568 24.67 8.71 19.62
CA VAL A 568 24.20 10.10 19.53
C VAL A 568 23.76 10.59 20.93
N PRO A 569 24.35 11.67 21.48
CA PRO A 569 23.98 12.17 22.79
C PRO A 569 22.50 12.55 22.90
N GLY A 570 21.83 12.06 23.95
CA GLY A 570 20.41 12.30 24.19
C GLY A 570 19.45 11.60 23.22
N LEU A 571 19.92 10.67 22.38
CA LEU A 571 19.05 9.85 21.55
C LEU A 571 18.52 8.66 22.35
N LYS A 572 17.22 8.39 22.23
CA LYS A 572 16.56 7.21 22.82
C LYS A 572 15.74 6.49 21.75
N LEU A 573 16.13 5.25 21.45
CA LEU A 573 15.36 4.35 20.58
C LEU A 573 14.05 3.94 21.26
N ILE A 574 12.98 3.85 20.46
CA ILE A 574 11.63 3.47 20.86
C ILE A 574 11.24 2.24 20.02
N GLY A 575 11.01 1.10 20.67
CA GLY A 575 10.97 -0.20 20.01
C GLY A 575 12.36 -0.86 19.99
N THR A 576 12.65 -1.62 21.04
CA THR A 576 13.90 -2.38 21.25
C THR A 576 13.61 -3.88 21.44
N ALA A 577 12.46 -4.35 20.95
CA ALA A 577 12.14 -5.77 20.85
C ALA A 577 13.26 -6.56 20.15
N ARG A 578 13.46 -7.79 20.62
CA ARG A 578 14.51 -8.73 20.15
C ARG A 578 14.40 -9.01 18.64
N GLU A 579 13.21 -9.41 18.20
CA GLU A 579 12.91 -9.72 16.80
C GLU A 579 12.28 -8.47 16.17
N LYS A 580 13.00 -7.86 15.21
CA LYS A 580 12.66 -6.52 14.70
C LYS A 580 13.05 -6.36 13.23
N ALA A 581 12.16 -5.75 12.44
CA ALA A 581 12.46 -5.28 11.09
C ALA A 581 13.23 -3.95 11.11
N GLY A 582 13.69 -3.49 9.94
CA GLY A 582 14.50 -2.28 9.74
C GLY A 582 13.82 -0.95 10.06
N ILE A 583 13.31 -0.76 11.28
CA ILE A 583 12.67 0.47 11.77
C ILE A 583 13.40 0.95 13.02
N LEU A 584 13.86 2.20 12.99
CA LEU A 584 14.76 2.79 13.99
C LEU A 584 14.11 4.00 14.67
N SER A 585 12.84 3.88 15.10
CA SER A 585 12.13 4.96 15.79
C SER A 585 12.92 5.49 16.99
N PHE A 586 13.01 6.82 17.13
CA PHE A 586 13.70 7.47 18.23
C PHE A 586 13.05 8.79 18.66
N VAL A 587 13.40 9.22 19.87
CA VAL A 587 13.27 10.61 20.34
C VAL A 587 14.67 11.16 20.65
N LEU A 588 14.81 12.49 20.66
CA LEU A 588 16.07 13.18 20.89
C LEU A 588 15.86 14.26 21.97
N ASP A 589 16.63 14.21 23.05
CA ASP A 589 16.42 15.04 24.22
C ASP A 589 16.42 16.54 23.91
N GLY A 590 15.41 17.24 24.46
CA GLY A 590 15.17 18.67 24.22
C GLY A 590 14.76 19.03 22.79
N CYS A 591 14.56 18.07 21.89
CA CYS A 591 14.17 18.28 20.49
C CYS A 591 12.74 17.77 20.24
N ARG A 592 11.92 18.56 19.54
CA ARG A 592 10.65 18.09 19.01
C ARG A 592 10.90 17.22 17.78
N SER A 593 10.19 16.10 17.66
CA SER A 593 10.30 15.18 16.52
C SER A 593 10.16 15.90 15.18
N GLU A 594 9.19 16.80 15.06
CA GLU A 594 8.94 17.59 13.83
C GLU A 594 10.13 18.50 13.45
N ASP A 595 10.86 19.03 14.42
CA ASP A 595 12.00 19.92 14.17
C ASP A 595 13.28 19.13 13.85
N VAL A 596 13.43 17.91 14.41
CA VAL A 596 14.46 16.96 13.96
C VAL A 596 14.21 16.54 12.51
N GLY A 597 12.97 16.19 12.14
CA GLY A 597 12.60 15.85 10.77
C GLY A 597 12.93 16.97 9.77
N LYS A 598 12.59 18.23 10.09
CA LYS A 598 12.97 19.40 9.26
C LYS A 598 14.47 19.67 9.22
N ALA A 599 15.22 19.30 10.26
CA ALA A 599 16.67 19.43 10.26
C ALA A 599 17.34 18.40 9.35
N LEU A 600 16.85 17.16 9.36
CA LEU A 600 17.31 16.07 8.50
C LEU A 600 16.97 16.31 7.02
N ASP A 601 15.77 16.82 6.71
CA ASP A 601 15.38 17.18 5.34
C ASP A 601 16.37 18.18 4.68
N ARG A 602 16.82 19.21 5.42
CA ARG A 602 17.84 20.18 4.96
C ARG A 602 19.21 19.55 4.69
N GLU A 603 19.49 18.40 5.30
CA GLU A 603 20.70 17.61 5.08
C GLU A 603 20.51 16.57 3.94
N GLY A 604 19.34 16.53 3.29
CA GLY A 604 19.00 15.58 2.22
C GLY A 604 18.40 14.25 2.71
N ILE A 605 18.11 14.14 4.01
CA ILE A 605 17.75 12.88 4.69
C ILE A 605 16.25 12.85 4.96
N ALA A 606 15.52 12.05 4.19
CA ALA A 606 14.07 11.90 4.29
C ALA A 606 13.68 10.87 5.35
N VAL A 607 13.12 11.33 6.47
CA VAL A 607 12.53 10.51 7.54
C VAL A 607 11.12 10.98 7.86
N ARG A 608 10.31 10.16 8.54
CA ARG A 608 9.01 10.60 9.06
C ARG A 608 9.11 11.07 10.50
N ALA A 609 8.51 12.20 10.81
CA ALA A 609 8.30 12.67 12.17
C ALA A 609 6.80 12.79 12.45
N GLY A 610 6.34 12.28 13.59
CA GLY A 610 4.92 12.31 13.96
C GLY A 610 4.48 11.03 14.68
N HIS A 611 3.18 10.75 14.61
CA HIS A 611 2.56 9.64 15.32
C HIS A 611 2.49 8.32 14.49
N HIS A 612 3.01 8.31 13.27
CA HIS A 612 3.07 7.17 12.34
C HIS A 612 1.77 6.38 12.15
N CYS A 613 0.60 7.03 12.33
CA CYS A 613 -0.70 6.34 12.40
C CYS A 613 -0.74 5.17 13.40
N ALA A 614 -0.05 5.31 14.53
CA ALA A 614 0.08 4.32 15.60
C ALA A 614 0.06 5.02 16.98
N GLN A 615 -0.90 5.92 17.22
CA GLN A 615 -0.98 6.69 18.47
C GLN A 615 -1.07 5.84 19.75
N PRO A 616 -1.82 4.72 19.81
CA PRO A 616 -1.93 3.93 21.03
C PRO A 616 -0.60 3.35 21.52
N ILE A 617 0.25 2.83 20.63
CA ILE A 617 1.57 2.32 21.01
C ILE A 617 2.49 3.44 21.48
N LEU A 618 2.51 4.61 20.81
CA LEU A 618 3.33 5.73 21.27
C LEU A 618 2.89 6.21 22.67
N ARG A 619 1.58 6.26 22.94
CA ARG A 619 1.04 6.60 24.26
C ARG A 619 1.37 5.58 25.34
N ARG A 620 1.42 4.27 25.00
CA ARG A 620 1.94 3.21 25.89
C ARG A 620 3.42 3.42 26.27
N PHE A 621 4.17 4.14 25.43
CA PHE A 621 5.55 4.58 25.70
C PHE A 621 5.64 6.01 26.28
N GLY A 622 4.52 6.66 26.58
CA GLY A 622 4.48 8.04 27.11
C GLY A 622 4.73 9.15 26.07
N LEU A 623 4.53 8.86 24.78
CA LEU A 623 4.88 9.73 23.65
C LEU A 623 3.67 10.01 22.74
N GLU A 624 3.67 11.18 22.09
CA GLU A 624 2.72 11.51 21.00
C GLU A 624 3.38 11.49 19.61
N SER A 625 4.70 11.67 19.52
CA SER A 625 5.45 11.60 18.26
C SER A 625 6.86 11.05 18.45
N THR A 626 7.39 10.40 17.40
CA THR A 626 8.81 10.02 17.28
C THR A 626 9.33 10.42 15.91
N VAL A 627 10.65 10.39 15.73
CA VAL A 627 11.30 10.37 14.41
C VAL A 627 11.52 8.91 14.02
N ARG A 628 11.19 8.55 12.78
CA ARG A 628 11.28 7.18 12.26
C ARG A 628 12.04 7.14 10.94
N PRO A 629 13.35 6.90 10.98
CA PRO A 629 14.07 6.22 9.93
C PRO A 629 13.55 4.78 9.79
N SER A 630 13.41 4.34 8.55
CA SER A 630 12.96 3.01 8.15
C SER A 630 13.73 2.61 6.90
N LEU A 631 14.31 1.43 6.93
CA LEU A 631 15.26 0.90 5.96
C LEU A 631 14.54 0.10 4.87
N ALA A 632 15.25 -0.16 3.78
CA ALA A 632 14.86 -1.04 2.69
C ALA A 632 16.10 -1.63 2.00
N LEU A 633 15.91 -2.64 1.15
CA LEU A 633 16.94 -3.36 0.38
C LEU A 633 17.99 -2.48 -0.35
N TYR A 634 17.69 -1.22 -0.67
CA TYR A 634 18.60 -0.30 -1.36
C TYR A 634 19.36 0.65 -0.44
N ASN A 635 19.13 0.60 0.88
CA ASN A 635 19.87 1.42 1.82
C ASN A 635 21.26 0.83 2.10
N THR A 636 22.18 1.68 2.54
CA THR A 636 23.60 1.35 2.80
C THR A 636 24.03 1.81 4.21
N HIS A 637 25.22 1.38 4.66
CA HIS A 637 25.86 1.96 5.84
C HIS A 637 26.07 3.47 5.69
N ASP A 638 26.48 3.96 4.52
CA ASP A 638 26.62 5.40 4.22
C ASP A 638 25.31 6.20 4.46
N ASP A 639 24.13 5.62 4.16
CA ASP A 639 22.83 6.27 4.42
C ASP A 639 22.58 6.41 5.95
N ILE A 640 23.08 5.46 6.75
CA ILE A 640 22.99 5.48 8.21
C ILE A 640 24.02 6.44 8.81
N ASP A 641 25.24 6.46 8.30
CA ASP A 641 26.28 7.39 8.74
C ASP A 641 25.88 8.84 8.48
N ALA A 642 25.29 9.12 7.31
CA ALA A 642 24.72 10.43 7.00
C ALA A 642 23.66 10.88 8.04
N LEU A 643 22.78 9.96 8.46
CA LEU A 643 21.79 10.20 9.53
C LEU A 643 22.46 10.46 10.89
N VAL A 644 23.39 9.60 11.31
CA VAL A 644 24.07 9.68 12.61
C VAL A 644 24.87 10.99 12.72
N ASP A 645 25.61 11.35 11.68
CA ASP A 645 26.40 12.58 11.65
C ASP A 645 25.54 13.84 11.57
N ALA A 646 24.40 13.82 10.86
CA ALA A 646 23.44 14.92 10.87
C ALA A 646 22.83 15.12 12.28
N LEU A 647 22.52 14.04 13.00
CA LEU A 647 22.03 14.10 14.38
C LEU A 647 23.09 14.60 15.36
N ARG A 648 24.35 14.17 15.20
CA ARG A 648 25.50 14.71 15.98
C ARG A 648 25.69 16.21 15.74
N ARG A 649 25.61 16.68 14.49
CA ARG A 649 25.63 18.12 14.14
C ARG A 649 24.47 18.89 14.77
N LEU A 650 23.27 18.30 14.80
CA LEU A 650 22.09 18.92 15.43
C LEU A 650 22.27 19.12 16.94
N GLN A 651 22.89 18.17 17.65
CA GLN A 651 23.20 18.31 19.07
C GLN A 651 24.36 19.29 19.33
N SER A 652 25.47 19.21 18.58
CA SER A 652 26.60 20.12 18.81
C SER A 652 26.24 21.58 18.53
N GLY A 653 25.41 21.85 17.52
CA GLY A 653 24.88 23.19 17.21
C GLY A 653 23.99 23.80 18.31
N ARG A 654 23.46 22.99 19.24
CA ARG A 654 22.71 23.45 20.41
C ARG A 654 23.64 23.84 21.56
N GLY A 655 24.70 23.08 21.81
CA GLY A 655 25.69 23.41 22.84
C GLY A 655 26.36 24.77 22.64
N VAL A 656 26.48 25.24 21.40
CA VAL A 656 27.06 26.55 21.06
C VAL A 656 26.07 27.72 21.23
N ARG A 657 24.76 27.46 21.34
CA ARG A 657 23.71 28.49 21.51
C ARG A 657 23.14 28.59 22.94
N GLY A 658 23.67 27.78 23.87
CA GLY A 658 23.21 27.68 25.25
C GLY A 658 24.15 28.28 26.31
N ASN A 659 25.20 28.98 25.89
CA ASN A 659 26.15 29.73 26.73
C ASN A 659 26.06 31.23 26.45
#